data_AF-A0A972X6Z3-F1
#
_entry.id   AF-A0A972X6Z3-F1
#
_cell.length_a   1.000
_cell.length_b   1.000
_cell.length_c   1.000
_cell.angle_alpha   90.00
_cell.angle_beta   90.00
_cell.angle_gamma   90.00
#
_symmetry.space_group_name_H-M   'P 1'
#
loop_
_entity.id
_entity.type
_entity.pdbx_description
1 polymer ?
#
loop_
_entity_poly.entity_id
_entity_poly.type
_entity_poly.pdbx_seq_one_letter_code
_entity_poly.pdbx_strand_id
1 'polypeptide(L)'
;MPPSIVPPRRRVFKLAVYGVVASGKTCILSALTLPRVKHPLGLSCAWIANVQECPLPADAEALRNSTHPLHVGFRKLNEHRAKLQEGDVPDATRLAEGIMAFRFEFSDGRGKRHAELIDYAGELVGASPETLAALLRDHMKSCDGLLILAETPSPDRDLAPLAGELVKLQSAFAILLDEKSAGPRESWPVAVLLNKWDRRAGTPPTPDTAERAVNEFLGRSPPPPHASLIDAVRNAVGEENVRCFPVSAFGGHLLREDGKEVPRLVNGMMQSYGLEDGFLWTIHRAEELQVERLDASEQDTSWWACWQLFGASPNNAGAMTSWSQRLWGISPAKGLAACWKAASLFVGGDFLLGRTRHVMRRFCFKTASQIAFLVAVPIVGFLVLETGVDRMRYLSVRAMRGDDNATDADRVGAETWLESYYKAPPYRHSVSRLLVLDRSGSLALRDELQKIWEESAWERFTAAAEELDKATAAEEYLRRFPNGPHATKAEELARDWRREIEVRKNIAHLEGIKIKLSNITKLESSAIQECEVLYSETGRLPFPDILTREVSERQKSVQADIAKSKERIRKAIDELSWTMFVKEYDSLMKDGRVSDAAPLLELRMASDKPRAEELVKDFAKRAPALIRANVHNAIDNYAWDDARRQAETLNNVSVVKLLPAKQIAELRDLNDTIAYAEDKHLYTLIIRNKPACQDQINTYLNRAPLKTMVSNVEAYRKYLTTIAGPLDLTLSLSGIRWGSRYYSNVYSYRNDIT
;
A
#
# COMPACT_ATOMS: atom_id res chain seq x y z
N MET A 1 22.74 25.96 6.40
CA MET A 1 22.12 25.95 5.05
C MET A 1 20.69 25.51 5.20
N PRO A 2 19.69 26.25 4.70
CA PRO A 2 18.30 25.74 4.69
C PRO A 2 18.24 24.47 3.82
N PRO A 3 17.42 23.47 4.19
CA PRO A 3 17.29 22.24 3.41
C PRO A 3 16.87 22.60 1.99
N SER A 4 17.59 22.08 0.99
CA SER A 4 17.23 22.27 -0.41
C SER A 4 15.82 21.74 -0.62
N ILE A 5 14.87 22.64 -0.90
CA ILE A 5 13.50 22.28 -1.22
C ILE A 5 13.57 21.50 -2.53
N VAL A 6 13.50 20.17 -2.43
CA VAL A 6 13.39 19.30 -3.60
C VAL A 6 12.11 19.72 -4.32
N PRO A 7 12.17 20.12 -5.60
CA PRO A 7 10.97 20.51 -6.32
C PRO A 7 9.98 19.34 -6.30
N PRO A 8 8.68 19.62 -6.10
CA PRO A 8 7.66 18.57 -6.04
C PRO A 8 7.71 17.73 -7.33
N ARG A 9 7.68 16.40 -7.18
CA ARG A 9 7.65 15.47 -8.31
C ARG A 9 6.44 15.81 -9.19
N ARG A 10 6.68 16.04 -10.49
CA ARG A 10 5.62 16.28 -11.47
C ARG A 10 4.77 15.02 -11.61
N ARG A 11 3.44 15.16 -11.69
CA ARG A 11 2.55 14.03 -11.97
C ARG A 11 2.81 13.51 -13.38
N VAL A 12 2.78 12.19 -13.50
CA VAL A 12 2.81 11.48 -14.78
C VAL A 12 1.41 10.98 -15.07
N PHE A 13 0.83 11.40 -16.19
CA PHE A 13 -0.49 10.95 -16.67
C PHE A 13 -0.36 9.61 -17.37
N LYS A 14 -1.12 8.61 -16.96
CA LYS A 14 -1.12 7.28 -17.62
C LYS A 14 -2.17 7.25 -18.71
N LEU A 15 -1.76 7.07 -19.96
CA LEU A 15 -2.67 7.01 -21.10
C LEU A 15 -2.60 5.63 -21.75
N ALA A 16 -3.73 4.93 -21.82
CA ALA A 16 -3.81 3.65 -22.50
C ALA A 16 -3.99 3.85 -24.01
N VAL A 17 -3.18 3.16 -24.82
CA VAL A 17 -3.23 3.24 -26.27
C VAL A 17 -3.84 1.97 -26.84
N TYR A 18 -5.02 2.11 -27.42
CA TYR A 18 -5.78 1.07 -28.09
C TYR A 18 -5.81 1.30 -29.59
N GLY A 19 -5.97 0.24 -30.36
CA GLY A 19 -6.10 0.35 -31.81
C GLY A 19 -5.95 -1.00 -32.47
N VAL A 20 -6.60 -1.16 -33.61
CA VAL A 20 -6.64 -2.43 -34.33
C VAL A 20 -5.26 -2.82 -34.91
N VAL A 21 -5.14 -4.02 -35.47
CA VAL A 21 -3.89 -4.42 -36.14
C VAL A 21 -3.67 -3.49 -37.34
N ALA A 22 -2.42 -3.11 -37.61
CA ALA A 22 -2.06 -2.17 -38.66
C ALA A 22 -2.66 -0.74 -38.55
N SER A 23 -3.37 -0.40 -37.47
CA SER A 23 -3.85 0.97 -37.19
C SER A 23 -2.74 2.01 -37.05
N GLY A 24 -1.49 1.57 -36.90
CA GLY A 24 -0.31 2.43 -36.81
C GLY A 24 0.06 2.85 -35.38
N LYS A 25 -0.37 2.12 -34.34
CA LYS A 25 0.03 2.34 -32.92
C LYS A 25 1.54 2.50 -32.77
N THR A 26 2.28 1.47 -33.19
CA THR A 26 3.74 1.44 -33.14
C THR A 26 4.34 2.63 -33.90
N CYS A 27 3.80 2.96 -35.07
CA CYS A 27 4.24 4.10 -35.86
C CYS A 27 4.01 5.44 -35.14
N ILE A 28 2.83 5.66 -34.52
CA ILE A 28 2.54 6.88 -33.75
C ILE A 28 3.51 7.04 -32.58
N LEU A 29 3.68 5.98 -31.79
CA LEU A 29 4.55 6.02 -30.61
C LEU A 29 6.00 6.32 -31.00
N SER A 30 6.49 5.69 -32.07
CA SER A 30 7.83 5.95 -32.61
C SER A 30 7.93 7.34 -33.22
N ALA A 31 6.88 7.82 -33.89
CA ALA A 31 6.86 9.15 -34.48
C ALA A 31 6.92 10.26 -33.44
N LEU A 32 6.34 10.04 -32.26
CA LEU A 32 6.47 10.94 -31.12
C LEU A 32 7.91 11.15 -30.64
N THR A 33 8.84 10.23 -30.95
CA THR A 33 10.26 10.35 -30.55
C THR A 33 11.14 11.14 -31.52
N LEU A 34 10.66 11.35 -32.74
CA LEU A 34 11.45 11.95 -33.81
C LEU A 34 11.35 13.47 -33.81
N PRO A 35 12.39 14.19 -34.30
CA PRO A 35 12.31 15.62 -34.55
C PRO A 35 11.18 15.94 -35.52
N ARG A 36 10.39 16.97 -35.19
CA ARG A 36 9.23 17.40 -35.97
C ARG A 36 9.30 18.88 -36.32
N VAL A 37 8.71 19.22 -37.45
CA VAL A 37 8.35 20.61 -37.76
C VAL A 37 7.43 21.11 -36.65
N LYS A 38 7.67 22.32 -36.15
CA LYS A 38 6.89 22.91 -35.06
C LYS A 38 5.40 22.86 -35.37
N HIS A 39 4.61 22.34 -34.43
CA HIS A 39 3.16 22.36 -34.55
C HIS A 39 2.66 23.82 -34.62
N PRO A 40 1.64 24.16 -35.44
CA PRO A 40 1.14 25.53 -35.59
C PRO A 40 0.71 26.19 -34.28
N LEU A 41 0.20 25.41 -33.32
CA LEU A 41 -0.19 25.89 -31.99
C LEU A 41 0.96 25.92 -30.97
N GLY A 42 2.21 25.70 -31.40
CA GLY A 42 3.37 25.65 -30.52
C GLY A 42 3.40 24.42 -29.61
N LEU A 43 2.62 23.38 -29.94
CA LEU A 43 2.66 22.10 -29.20
C LEU A 43 3.97 21.38 -29.48
N SER A 44 4.51 20.72 -28.47
CA SER A 44 5.70 19.89 -28.62
C SER A 44 5.60 18.63 -27.78
N CYS A 45 6.33 17.60 -28.18
CA CYS A 45 6.47 16.37 -27.40
C CYS A 45 7.90 15.87 -27.52
N ALA A 46 8.49 15.54 -26.37
CA ALA A 46 9.84 15.02 -26.24
C ALA A 46 9.82 13.69 -25.48
N TRP A 47 10.55 12.70 -25.98
CA TRP A 47 10.68 11.41 -25.31
C TRP A 47 11.66 11.48 -24.14
N ILE A 48 11.26 10.92 -22.99
CA ILE A 48 12.10 10.83 -21.79
C ILE A 48 12.75 9.44 -21.75
N ALA A 49 13.94 9.35 -22.34
CA ALA A 49 14.70 8.11 -22.48
C ALA A 49 15.13 7.48 -21.15
N ASN A 50 15.55 8.31 -20.18
CA ASN A 50 16.00 7.87 -18.86
C ASN A 50 15.10 8.46 -17.78
N VAL A 51 14.30 7.60 -17.15
CA VAL A 51 13.34 7.99 -16.11
C VAL A 51 14.04 7.88 -14.75
N GLN A 52 14.08 8.97 -13.98
CA GLN A 52 14.84 8.98 -12.72
C GLN A 52 14.36 7.92 -11.72
N GLU A 53 13.06 7.61 -11.69
CA GLU A 53 12.49 6.57 -10.83
C GLU A 53 12.78 5.14 -11.31
N CYS A 54 13.14 4.97 -12.59
CA CYS A 54 13.42 3.68 -13.22
C CYS A 54 14.60 3.87 -14.18
N PRO A 55 15.82 4.03 -13.63
CA PRO A 55 16.99 4.30 -14.44
C PRO A 55 17.30 3.08 -15.31
N LEU A 56 17.75 3.34 -16.54
CA LEU A 56 18.19 2.28 -17.44
C LEU A 56 19.36 1.50 -16.79
N PRO A 57 19.39 0.16 -16.92
CA PRO A 57 20.55 -0.63 -16.51
C PRO A 57 21.81 -0.14 -17.20
N ALA A 58 22.93 -0.08 -16.47
CA ALA A 58 24.21 0.37 -17.01
C ALA A 58 24.75 -0.59 -18.08
N ASP A 59 24.38 -1.87 -18.00
CA ASP A 59 24.81 -2.93 -18.89
C ASP A 59 23.74 -3.25 -19.95
N ALA A 60 24.20 -3.35 -21.20
CA ALA A 60 23.33 -3.67 -22.33
C ALA A 60 22.69 -5.07 -22.21
N GLU A 61 23.32 -5.98 -21.46
CA GLU A 61 22.81 -7.33 -21.25
C GLU A 61 21.65 -7.35 -20.25
N ALA A 62 21.74 -6.69 -19.08
CA ALA A 62 20.58 -6.57 -18.20
C ALA A 62 19.45 -5.76 -18.84
N LEU A 63 19.74 -4.74 -19.67
CA LEU A 63 18.69 -4.06 -20.42
C LEU A 63 17.98 -5.02 -21.41
N ARG A 64 18.73 -5.92 -22.06
CA ARG A 64 18.16 -6.95 -22.94
C ARG A 64 17.32 -7.98 -22.19
N ASN A 65 17.72 -8.33 -20.97
CA ASN A 65 17.04 -9.32 -20.13
C ASN A 65 15.94 -8.72 -19.24
N SER A 66 15.82 -7.39 -19.17
CA SER A 66 14.83 -6.73 -18.32
C SER A 66 13.41 -6.92 -18.85
N THR A 67 12.53 -7.33 -17.94
CA THR A 67 11.08 -7.49 -18.16
C THR A 67 10.28 -6.24 -17.74
N HIS A 68 10.94 -5.18 -17.27
CA HIS A 68 10.25 -3.97 -16.84
C HIS A 68 9.63 -3.23 -18.05
N PRO A 69 8.34 -2.83 -18.01
CA PRO A 69 7.63 -2.25 -19.16
C PRO A 69 8.34 -1.05 -19.82
N LEU A 70 8.95 -0.17 -19.02
CA LEU A 70 9.72 0.98 -19.53
C LEU A 70 11.04 0.56 -20.23
N HIS A 71 11.68 -0.51 -19.79
CA HIS A 71 12.93 -1.01 -20.39
C HIS A 71 12.67 -1.76 -21.70
N VAL A 72 11.60 -2.58 -21.72
CA VAL A 72 11.11 -3.22 -22.95
C VAL A 72 10.70 -2.16 -23.97
N GLY A 73 9.89 -1.19 -23.53
CA GLY A 73 9.50 -0.04 -24.34
C GLY A 73 10.70 0.74 -24.87
N PHE A 74 11.70 1.05 -24.04
CA PHE A 74 12.91 1.76 -24.47
C PHE A 74 13.66 1.04 -25.60
N ARG A 75 13.87 -0.27 -25.49
CA ARG A 75 14.58 -1.05 -26.53
C ARG A 75 13.82 -1.01 -27.85
N LYS A 76 12.53 -1.36 -27.82
CA LYS A 76 11.67 -1.41 -29.00
C LYS A 76 11.53 -0.04 -29.64
N LEU A 77 11.35 1.01 -28.84
CA LEU A 77 11.17 2.35 -29.37
C LEU A 77 12.43 2.86 -30.07
N ASN A 78 13.64 2.53 -29.58
CA ASN A 78 14.88 2.85 -30.28
C ASN A 78 15.00 2.10 -31.62
N GLU A 79 14.68 0.80 -31.66
CA GLU A 79 14.66 0.00 -32.89
C GLU A 79 13.69 0.59 -33.92
N HIS A 80 12.46 0.90 -33.49
CA HIS A 80 11.43 1.47 -34.35
C HIS A 80 11.76 2.90 -34.81
N ARG A 81 12.39 3.69 -33.93
CA ARG A 81 12.87 5.04 -34.25
C ARG A 81 13.91 5.00 -35.36
N ALA A 82 14.88 4.09 -35.29
CA ALA A 82 15.90 3.92 -36.32
C ALA A 82 15.26 3.61 -37.69
N LYS A 83 14.32 2.65 -37.73
CA LYS A 83 13.58 2.31 -38.96
C LYS A 83 12.87 3.51 -39.58
N LEU A 84 12.15 4.31 -38.78
CA LEU A 84 11.46 5.50 -39.30
C LEU A 84 12.44 6.57 -39.81
N GLN A 85 13.61 6.73 -39.19
CA GLN A 85 14.64 7.69 -39.67
C GLN A 85 15.25 7.27 -41.00
N GLU A 86 15.36 5.96 -41.23
CA GLU A 86 15.80 5.36 -42.49
C GLU A 86 14.71 5.37 -43.57
N GLY A 87 13.50 5.84 -43.24
CA GLY A 87 12.36 5.85 -44.16
C GLY A 87 11.71 4.47 -44.31
N ASP A 88 11.85 3.58 -43.33
CA ASP A 88 11.16 2.28 -43.29
C ASP A 88 10.09 2.25 -42.18
N VAL A 89 9.20 1.25 -42.24
CA VAL A 89 8.09 1.07 -41.32
C VAL A 89 8.48 0.09 -40.21
N PRO A 90 8.26 0.44 -38.92
CA PRO A 90 8.44 -0.49 -37.80
C PRO A 90 7.62 -1.77 -37.95
N ASP A 91 8.15 -2.88 -37.43
CA ASP A 91 7.39 -4.13 -37.39
C ASP A 91 6.22 -4.03 -36.40
N ALA A 92 5.16 -4.79 -36.65
CA ALA A 92 4.05 -4.86 -35.71
C ALA A 92 4.50 -5.50 -34.39
N THR A 93 4.12 -4.89 -33.27
CA THR A 93 4.34 -5.44 -31.93
C THR A 93 3.73 -6.84 -31.80
N ARG A 94 4.50 -7.81 -31.33
CA ARG A 94 4.03 -9.20 -31.14
C ARG A 94 3.40 -9.38 -29.76
N LEU A 95 2.32 -10.17 -29.68
CA LEU A 95 1.60 -10.50 -28.44
C LEU A 95 2.49 -11.07 -27.31
N ALA A 96 3.53 -11.82 -27.65
CA ALA A 96 4.41 -12.47 -26.68
C ALA A 96 5.33 -11.52 -25.90
N GLU A 97 5.38 -10.23 -26.27
CA GLU A 97 6.37 -9.27 -25.76
C GLU A 97 5.93 -8.53 -24.48
N GLY A 98 4.70 -8.79 -23.98
CA GLY A 98 4.18 -8.20 -22.74
C GLY A 98 3.78 -6.72 -22.88
N ILE A 99 3.47 -6.09 -21.73
CA ILE A 99 3.04 -4.67 -21.68
C ILE A 99 4.27 -3.76 -21.85
N MET A 100 4.18 -2.82 -22.80
CA MET A 100 5.20 -1.79 -23.00
C MET A 100 4.72 -0.42 -22.53
N ALA A 101 5.59 0.31 -21.85
CA ALA A 101 5.33 1.67 -21.40
C ALA A 101 6.37 2.65 -21.94
N PHE A 102 5.94 3.88 -22.23
CA PHE A 102 6.78 4.92 -22.82
C PHE A 102 6.51 6.26 -22.16
N ARG A 103 7.55 6.98 -21.72
CA ARG A 103 7.38 8.27 -21.04
C ARG A 103 7.72 9.46 -21.92
N PHE A 104 6.81 10.41 -22.02
CA PHE A 104 6.93 11.62 -22.85
C PHE A 104 6.66 12.88 -22.03
N GLU A 105 7.35 13.97 -22.38
CA GLU A 105 7.05 15.33 -21.95
C GLU A 105 6.31 16.04 -23.08
N PHE A 106 5.03 16.32 -22.87
CA PHE A 106 4.22 17.16 -23.74
C PHE A 106 4.27 18.61 -23.25
N SER A 107 4.34 19.57 -24.16
CA SER A 107 4.29 20.99 -23.80
C SER A 107 3.31 21.75 -24.68
N ASP A 108 2.62 22.70 -24.06
CA ASP A 108 1.75 23.67 -24.71
C ASP A 108 1.94 25.06 -24.08
N GLY A 109 1.10 26.03 -24.45
CA GLY A 109 1.09 27.37 -23.84
C GLY A 109 0.73 27.39 -22.34
N ARG A 110 0.25 26.28 -21.76
CA ARG A 110 -0.07 26.13 -20.33
C ARG A 110 1.09 25.54 -19.53
N GLY A 111 2.05 24.89 -20.18
CA GLY A 111 3.27 24.38 -19.54
C GLY A 111 3.65 22.97 -20.02
N LYS A 112 4.52 22.32 -19.23
CA LYS A 112 5.04 20.98 -19.51
C LYS A 112 4.31 19.93 -18.67
N ARG A 113 3.86 18.84 -19.29
CA ARG A 113 3.16 17.71 -18.68
C ARG A 113 3.86 16.40 -19.03
N HIS A 114 3.95 15.49 -18.08
CA HIS A 114 4.55 14.17 -18.31
C HIS A 114 3.45 13.15 -18.49
N ALA A 115 3.56 12.32 -19.53
CA ALA A 115 2.62 11.24 -19.78
C ALA A 115 3.37 9.92 -20.00
N GLU A 116 2.84 8.86 -19.42
CA GLU A 116 3.25 7.48 -19.65
C GLU A 116 2.21 6.83 -20.55
N LEU A 117 2.62 6.52 -21.78
CA LEU A 117 1.79 5.85 -22.77
C LEU A 117 1.99 4.34 -22.63
N ILE A 118 0.90 3.60 -22.50
CA ILE A 118 0.92 2.14 -22.35
C ILE A 118 0.33 1.53 -23.62
N ASP A 119 1.15 0.79 -24.39
CA ASP A 119 0.71 0.13 -25.62
C ASP A 119 0.11 -1.23 -25.29
N TYR A 120 -1.21 -1.32 -25.39
CA TYR A 120 -1.96 -2.57 -25.22
C TYR A 120 -2.04 -3.33 -26.55
N ALA A 121 -0.87 -3.58 -27.14
CA ALA A 121 -0.73 -4.28 -28.39
C ALA A 121 -1.21 -5.74 -28.25
N GLY A 122 -2.13 -6.14 -29.13
CA GLY A 122 -2.57 -7.53 -29.23
C GLY A 122 -3.78 -7.90 -28.37
N GLU A 123 -4.16 -7.13 -27.35
CA GLU A 123 -5.35 -7.43 -26.52
C GLU A 123 -6.66 -7.41 -27.33
N LEU A 124 -6.70 -6.66 -28.43
CA LEU A 124 -7.82 -6.65 -29.37
C LEU A 124 -7.84 -7.86 -30.31
N VAL A 125 -6.71 -8.57 -30.43
CA VAL A 125 -6.54 -9.70 -31.34
C VAL A 125 -6.94 -10.98 -30.62
N GLY A 126 -8.19 -11.40 -30.83
CA GLY A 126 -8.71 -12.68 -30.34
C GLY A 126 -9.50 -12.60 -29.03
N ALA A 127 -9.53 -11.47 -28.33
CA ALA A 127 -10.42 -11.28 -27.19
C ALA A 127 -11.89 -11.17 -27.64
N SER A 128 -12.79 -11.75 -26.85
CA SER A 128 -14.22 -11.53 -27.01
C SER A 128 -14.59 -10.11 -26.56
N PRO A 129 -15.73 -9.55 -27.00
CA PRO A 129 -16.20 -8.24 -26.54
C PRO A 129 -16.30 -8.12 -25.02
N GLU A 130 -16.65 -9.19 -24.31
CA GLU A 130 -16.78 -9.24 -22.84
C GLU A 130 -15.42 -9.17 -22.15
N THR A 131 -14.43 -9.94 -22.64
CA THR A 131 -13.06 -9.87 -22.12
C THR A 131 -12.47 -8.49 -22.36
N LEU A 132 -12.71 -7.92 -23.54
CA LEU A 132 -12.24 -6.57 -23.88
C LEU A 132 -12.91 -5.50 -23.00
N ALA A 133 -14.22 -5.61 -22.73
CA ALA A 133 -14.93 -4.72 -21.82
C ALA A 133 -14.35 -4.81 -20.39
N ALA A 134 -14.03 -6.03 -19.92
CA ALA A 134 -13.40 -6.23 -18.62
C ALA A 134 -12.00 -5.59 -18.53
N LEU A 135 -11.17 -5.74 -19.56
CA LEU A 135 -9.85 -5.11 -19.65
C LEU A 135 -9.97 -3.58 -19.71
N LEU A 136 -10.85 -3.05 -20.56
CA LEU A 136 -11.12 -1.61 -20.63
C LEU A 136 -11.54 -1.05 -19.28
N ARG A 137 -12.33 -1.80 -18.50
CA ARG A 137 -12.74 -1.40 -17.14
C ARG A 137 -11.58 -1.36 -16.15
N ASP A 138 -10.61 -2.27 -16.29
CA ASP A 138 -9.42 -2.31 -15.42
C ASP A 138 -8.35 -1.28 -15.83
N HIS A 139 -8.36 -0.86 -17.09
CA HIS A 139 -7.49 0.21 -17.62
C HIS A 139 -8.07 1.62 -17.44
N MET A 140 -9.39 1.80 -17.55
CA MET A 140 -10.12 2.73 -16.68
C MET A 140 -9.78 2.36 -15.22
N LYS A 141 -10.13 3.00 -14.12
CA LYS A 141 -9.47 2.78 -12.78
C LYS A 141 -7.96 3.05 -12.71
N SER A 142 -7.10 2.47 -13.56
CA SER A 142 -5.63 2.54 -13.43
C SER A 142 -4.96 3.62 -14.31
N CYS A 143 -5.59 3.99 -15.43
CA CYS A 143 -5.14 5.07 -16.30
C CYS A 143 -5.88 6.39 -16.00
N ASP A 144 -5.40 7.50 -16.58
CA ASP A 144 -6.03 8.82 -16.54
C ASP A 144 -6.85 9.11 -17.81
N GLY A 145 -6.60 8.38 -18.91
CA GLY A 145 -7.33 8.54 -20.17
C GLY A 145 -7.05 7.44 -21.18
N LEU A 146 -7.88 7.37 -22.21
CA LEU A 146 -7.81 6.37 -23.28
C LEU A 146 -7.56 7.05 -24.63
N LEU A 147 -6.76 6.41 -25.47
CA LEU A 147 -6.46 6.82 -26.83
C LEU A 147 -6.84 5.67 -27.76
N ILE A 148 -7.79 5.88 -28.66
CA ILE A 148 -8.26 4.87 -29.61
C ILE A 148 -7.77 5.24 -31.01
N LEU A 149 -6.85 4.46 -31.56
CA LEU A 149 -6.38 4.61 -32.92
C LEU A 149 -7.30 3.84 -33.87
N ALA A 150 -7.94 4.58 -34.76
CA ALA A 150 -8.72 4.03 -35.85
C ALA A 150 -8.05 4.41 -37.18
N GLU A 151 -7.77 3.41 -38.02
CA GLU A 151 -7.20 3.66 -39.34
C GLU A 151 -8.19 4.42 -40.22
N THR A 152 -7.72 5.47 -40.90
CA THR A 152 -8.48 6.16 -41.92
C THR A 152 -8.07 5.59 -43.29
N PRO A 153 -8.95 4.82 -43.94
CA PRO A 153 -8.66 4.25 -45.24
C PRO A 153 -8.66 5.31 -46.33
N SER A 154 -7.92 5.04 -47.41
CA SER A 154 -7.99 5.83 -48.65
C SER A 154 -9.41 5.81 -49.19
N PRO A 155 -9.87 6.87 -49.88
CA PRO A 155 -11.24 6.98 -50.40
C PRO A 155 -11.71 5.77 -51.22
N ASP A 156 -10.80 5.10 -51.91
CA ASP A 156 -11.09 3.99 -52.84
C ASP A 156 -10.93 2.59 -52.23
N ARG A 157 -10.57 2.47 -50.94
CA ARG A 157 -10.30 1.18 -50.28
C ARG A 157 -11.57 0.60 -49.65
N ASP A 158 -11.75 -0.72 -49.78
CA ASP A 158 -12.83 -1.45 -49.11
C ASP A 158 -12.76 -1.30 -47.58
N LEU A 159 -13.90 -0.94 -46.98
CA LEU A 159 -14.06 -0.69 -45.54
C LEU A 159 -14.46 -1.94 -44.76
N ALA A 160 -14.90 -3.02 -45.43
CA ALA A 160 -15.45 -4.20 -44.76
C ALA A 160 -14.51 -4.86 -43.74
N PRO A 161 -13.19 -5.04 -44.02
CA PRO A 161 -12.27 -5.61 -43.04
C PRO A 161 -12.10 -4.75 -41.78
N LEU A 162 -12.05 -3.43 -41.97
CA LEU A 162 -11.93 -2.46 -40.88
C LEU A 162 -13.20 -2.43 -40.03
N ALA A 163 -14.37 -2.59 -40.65
CA ALA A 163 -15.65 -2.63 -39.96
C ALA A 163 -15.70 -3.76 -38.93
N GLY A 164 -15.21 -4.96 -39.27
CA GLY A 164 -15.23 -6.12 -38.36
C GLY A 164 -14.45 -5.90 -37.06
N GLU A 165 -13.30 -5.22 -37.11
CA GLU A 165 -12.49 -4.96 -35.91
C GLU A 165 -13.04 -3.80 -35.07
N LEU A 166 -13.52 -2.72 -35.72
CA LEU A 166 -14.14 -1.60 -35.02
C LEU A 166 -15.46 -2.00 -34.34
N VAL A 167 -16.21 -2.94 -34.92
CA VAL A 167 -17.42 -3.52 -34.31
C VAL A 167 -17.11 -4.22 -32.99
N LYS A 168 -15.95 -4.90 -32.85
CA LYS A 168 -15.57 -5.52 -31.57
C LYS A 168 -15.37 -4.49 -30.46
N LEU A 169 -14.67 -3.40 -30.78
CA LEU A 169 -14.49 -2.26 -29.86
C LEU A 169 -15.82 -1.61 -29.54
N GLN A 170 -16.67 -1.39 -30.54
CA GLN A 170 -18.02 -0.86 -30.37
C GLN A 170 -18.84 -1.71 -29.38
N SER A 171 -18.87 -3.04 -29.58
CA SER A 171 -19.57 -3.97 -28.69
C SER A 171 -19.03 -3.94 -27.26
N ALA A 172 -17.72 -3.84 -27.08
CA ALA A 172 -17.12 -3.73 -25.74
C ALA A 172 -17.56 -2.44 -25.01
N PHE A 173 -17.61 -1.29 -25.72
CA PHE A 173 -18.13 -0.05 -25.15
C PHE A 173 -19.65 -0.09 -24.89
N ALA A 174 -20.42 -0.81 -25.70
CA ALA A 174 -21.83 -1.04 -25.46
C ALA A 174 -22.07 -1.87 -24.18
N ILE A 175 -21.27 -2.92 -23.95
CA ILE A 175 -21.32 -3.72 -22.71
C ILE A 175 -20.98 -2.84 -21.49
N LEU A 176 -19.97 -1.96 -21.61
CA LEU A 176 -19.63 -1.01 -20.56
C LEU A 176 -20.77 -0.02 -20.24
N LEU A 177 -21.64 0.29 -21.21
CA LEU A 177 -22.80 1.14 -21.03
C LEU A 177 -23.94 0.39 -20.31
N ASP A 178 -24.28 -0.82 -20.77
CA ASP A 178 -25.42 -1.60 -20.23
C ASP A 178 -25.23 -1.95 -18.75
N GLU A 179 -24.01 -2.33 -18.35
CA GLU A 179 -23.70 -2.63 -16.95
C GLU A 179 -23.71 -1.38 -16.04
N LYS A 180 -23.45 -0.20 -16.61
CA LYS A 180 -23.45 1.08 -15.88
C LYS A 180 -24.85 1.60 -15.57
N SER A 181 -25.91 0.97 -16.08
CA SER A 181 -27.31 1.34 -15.80
C SER A 181 -27.68 1.36 -14.31
N ALA A 182 -26.85 0.78 -13.43
CA ALA A 182 -27.04 0.75 -11.98
C ALA A 182 -26.19 1.77 -11.18
N GLY A 183 -25.34 2.60 -11.81
CA GLY A 183 -24.43 3.54 -11.11
C GLY A 183 -24.17 4.86 -11.86
N PRO A 184 -23.49 5.83 -11.22
CA PRO A 184 -23.13 7.09 -11.88
C PRO A 184 -22.20 6.81 -13.07
N ARG A 185 -22.49 7.41 -14.22
CA ARG A 185 -21.64 7.32 -15.41
C ARG A 185 -20.25 7.83 -15.04
N GLU A 186 -19.28 6.94 -14.95
CA GLU A 186 -17.90 7.37 -14.79
C GLU A 186 -17.46 8.11 -16.06
N SER A 187 -17.12 9.39 -15.90
CA SER A 187 -16.57 10.23 -16.96
C SER A 187 -15.08 9.93 -17.15
N TRP A 188 -14.72 9.57 -18.39
CA TRP A 188 -13.38 9.15 -18.79
C TRP A 188 -12.99 9.86 -20.09
N PRO A 189 -11.81 10.51 -20.18
CA PRO A 189 -11.40 11.20 -21.39
C PRO A 189 -10.91 10.20 -22.44
N VAL A 190 -11.53 10.21 -23.61
CA VAL A 190 -11.22 9.31 -24.73
C VAL A 190 -10.92 10.12 -25.99
N ALA A 191 -9.68 10.10 -26.46
CA ALA A 191 -9.36 10.66 -27.77
C ALA A 191 -9.39 9.58 -28.84
N VAL A 192 -10.16 9.82 -29.90
CA VAL A 192 -10.18 8.95 -31.07
C VAL A 192 -9.24 9.53 -32.13
N LEU A 193 -8.10 8.88 -32.32
CA LEU A 193 -7.07 9.27 -33.28
C LEU A 193 -7.38 8.61 -34.62
N LEU A 194 -7.90 9.40 -35.56
CA LEU A 194 -8.16 8.98 -36.93
C LEU A 194 -6.83 9.01 -37.69
N ASN A 195 -6.06 7.93 -37.58
CA ASN A 195 -4.71 7.83 -38.10
C ASN A 195 -4.67 7.64 -39.62
N LYS A 196 -3.53 7.94 -40.25
CA LYS A 196 -3.31 7.89 -41.71
C LYS A 196 -4.19 8.89 -42.47
N TRP A 197 -4.51 10.02 -41.83
CA TRP A 197 -5.36 11.05 -42.42
C TRP A 197 -4.76 11.72 -43.66
N ASP A 198 -3.44 11.63 -43.80
CA ASP A 198 -2.68 12.10 -44.97
C ASP A 198 -3.07 11.40 -46.27
N ARG A 199 -3.70 10.21 -46.21
CA ARG A 199 -4.30 9.55 -47.38
C ARG A 199 -5.51 10.29 -47.96
N ARG A 200 -6.13 11.16 -47.18
CA ARG A 200 -7.30 11.95 -47.60
C ARG A 200 -6.96 13.38 -47.93
N ALA A 201 -6.07 13.97 -47.14
CA ALA A 201 -5.68 15.36 -47.29
C ALA A 201 -4.15 15.43 -47.43
N GLY A 202 -3.69 15.88 -48.60
CA GLY A 202 -2.26 16.02 -48.91
C GLY A 202 -1.55 17.08 -48.05
N THR A 203 -2.29 17.92 -47.32
CA THR A 203 -1.77 18.90 -46.38
C THR A 203 -2.32 18.66 -44.98
N PRO A 204 -1.51 18.88 -43.92
CA PRO A 204 -1.97 18.77 -42.55
C PRO A 204 -3.12 19.76 -42.28
N PRO A 205 -4.23 19.30 -41.68
CA PRO A 205 -5.33 20.20 -41.33
C PRO A 205 -4.86 21.17 -40.25
N THR A 206 -5.23 22.44 -40.40
CA THR A 206 -5.17 23.40 -39.29
C THR A 206 -6.22 23.03 -38.24
N PRO A 207 -6.06 23.43 -36.97
CA PRO A 207 -7.03 23.14 -35.91
C PRO A 207 -8.49 23.47 -36.29
N ASP A 208 -8.72 24.63 -36.91
CA ASP A 208 -10.06 25.10 -37.32
C ASP A 208 -10.65 24.32 -38.51
N THR A 209 -9.79 23.69 -39.31
CA THR A 209 -10.21 22.84 -40.44
C THR A 209 -10.30 21.36 -40.05
N ALA A 210 -9.57 20.94 -39.01
CA ALA A 210 -9.51 19.56 -38.55
C ALA A 210 -10.88 19.07 -38.11
N GLU A 211 -11.55 19.83 -37.24
CA GLU A 211 -12.87 19.46 -36.72
C GLU A 211 -13.94 19.37 -37.83
N ARG A 212 -13.92 20.33 -38.77
CA ARG A 212 -14.81 20.30 -39.94
C ARG A 212 -14.55 19.09 -40.83
N ALA A 213 -13.29 18.79 -41.13
CA ALA A 213 -12.92 17.65 -41.98
C ALA A 213 -13.28 16.30 -41.33
N VAL A 214 -13.16 16.19 -40.00
CA VAL A 214 -13.60 15.01 -39.26
C VAL A 214 -15.12 14.88 -39.28
N ASN A 215 -15.86 15.97 -39.00
CA ASN A 215 -17.32 15.93 -39.03
C ASN A 215 -17.86 15.60 -40.43
N GLU A 216 -17.26 16.15 -41.49
CA GLU A 216 -17.60 15.81 -42.88
C GLU A 216 -17.33 14.33 -43.18
N PHE A 217 -16.22 13.78 -42.70
CA PHE A 217 -15.90 12.37 -42.86
C PHE A 217 -16.91 11.47 -42.16
N LEU A 218 -17.23 11.76 -40.90
CA LEU A 218 -18.16 10.97 -40.10
C LEU A 218 -19.61 11.09 -40.58
N GLY A 219 -19.97 12.23 -41.18
CA GLY A 219 -21.30 12.50 -41.72
C GLY A 219 -21.57 12.00 -43.15
N ARG A 220 -20.65 11.22 -43.75
CA ARG A 220 -20.87 10.66 -45.11
C ARG A 220 -22.04 9.68 -45.13
N SER A 221 -22.64 9.51 -46.31
CA SER A 221 -23.67 8.50 -46.56
C SER A 221 -23.17 7.50 -47.60
N PRO A 222 -23.03 6.20 -47.27
CA PRO A 222 -23.27 5.59 -45.96
C PRO A 222 -22.24 6.03 -44.89
N PRO A 223 -22.61 6.00 -43.59
CA PRO A 223 -21.70 6.40 -42.51
C PRO A 223 -20.52 5.44 -42.44
N PRO A 224 -19.29 5.95 -42.23
CA PRO A 224 -18.14 5.08 -42.05
C PRO A 224 -18.26 4.28 -40.73
N PRO A 225 -17.63 3.09 -40.62
CA PRO A 225 -17.65 2.30 -39.39
C PRO A 225 -17.17 3.05 -38.14
N HIS A 226 -16.32 4.08 -38.33
CA HIS A 226 -15.87 4.99 -37.28
C HIS A 226 -17.01 5.71 -36.57
N ALA A 227 -18.06 6.10 -37.30
CA ALA A 227 -19.19 6.84 -36.73
C ALA A 227 -19.87 6.02 -35.62
N SER A 228 -20.21 4.77 -35.91
CA SER A 228 -20.85 3.86 -34.95
C SER A 228 -19.98 3.60 -33.72
N LEU A 229 -18.66 3.47 -33.89
CA LEU A 229 -17.74 3.35 -32.75
C LEU A 229 -17.74 4.63 -31.91
N ILE A 230 -17.62 5.80 -32.53
CA ILE A 230 -17.58 7.08 -31.81
C ILE A 230 -18.88 7.31 -31.03
N ASP A 231 -20.03 6.98 -31.61
CA ASP A 231 -21.31 7.08 -30.93
C ASP A 231 -21.40 6.12 -29.73
N ALA A 232 -20.93 4.88 -29.87
CA ALA A 232 -20.85 3.95 -28.74
C ALA A 232 -19.95 4.47 -27.61
N VAL A 233 -18.79 5.04 -27.95
CA VAL A 233 -17.87 5.63 -26.96
C VAL A 233 -18.51 6.86 -26.30
N ARG A 234 -19.10 7.78 -27.06
CA ARG A 234 -19.81 8.97 -26.54
C ARG A 234 -20.92 8.58 -25.57
N ASN A 235 -21.72 7.58 -25.92
CA ASN A 235 -22.77 7.09 -25.05
C ASN A 235 -22.20 6.49 -23.75
N ALA A 236 -21.05 5.81 -23.82
CA ALA A 236 -20.42 5.16 -22.67
C ALA A 236 -19.73 6.13 -21.69
N VAL A 237 -19.12 7.24 -22.18
CA VAL A 237 -18.31 8.15 -21.33
C VAL A 237 -18.83 9.59 -21.24
N GLY A 238 -19.83 9.98 -22.03
CA GLY A 238 -20.33 11.35 -22.14
C GLY A 238 -19.76 12.07 -23.37
N GLU A 239 -20.58 12.92 -24.00
CA GLU A 239 -20.24 13.59 -25.26
C GLU A 239 -19.03 14.52 -25.12
N GLU A 240 -18.95 15.24 -24.00
CA GLU A 240 -17.86 16.16 -23.66
C GLU A 240 -16.53 15.46 -23.36
N ASN A 241 -16.57 14.14 -23.12
CA ASN A 241 -15.40 13.33 -22.78
C ASN A 241 -14.85 12.55 -23.96
N VAL A 242 -15.34 12.80 -25.18
CA VAL A 242 -14.84 12.18 -26.42
C VAL A 242 -14.52 13.25 -27.45
N ARG A 243 -13.31 13.22 -28.00
CA ARG A 243 -12.94 14.08 -29.13
C ARG A 243 -12.15 13.31 -30.18
N CYS A 244 -12.41 13.62 -31.44
CA CYS A 244 -11.78 12.98 -32.58
C CYS A 244 -10.71 13.89 -33.18
N PHE A 245 -9.55 13.32 -33.52
CA PHE A 245 -8.41 14.06 -34.04
C PHE A 245 -7.93 13.42 -35.35
N PRO A 246 -7.87 14.18 -36.46
CA PRO A 246 -7.26 13.70 -37.68
C PRO A 246 -5.74 13.73 -37.51
N VAL A 247 -5.10 12.55 -37.51
CA VAL A 247 -3.66 12.45 -37.28
C VAL A 247 -2.97 11.62 -38.36
N SER A 248 -1.67 11.86 -38.55
CA SER A 248 -0.83 10.97 -39.33
C SER A 248 0.50 10.73 -38.63
N ALA A 249 0.78 9.46 -38.32
CA ALA A 249 2.07 9.04 -37.78
C ALA A 249 3.24 9.45 -38.68
N PHE A 250 3.04 9.46 -39.99
CA PHE A 250 4.09 9.73 -40.97
C PHE A 250 4.25 11.21 -41.31
N GLY A 251 3.32 12.07 -40.87
CA GLY A 251 3.24 13.47 -41.31
C GLY A 251 2.89 13.66 -42.79
N GLY A 252 2.85 12.56 -43.56
CA GLY A 252 2.67 12.44 -44.99
C GLY A 252 3.35 11.17 -45.46
N HIS A 253 2.70 10.37 -46.31
CA HIS A 253 3.29 9.14 -46.85
C HIS A 253 3.89 9.34 -48.25
N LEU A 254 4.83 8.47 -48.59
CA LEU A 254 5.26 8.19 -49.96
C LEU A 254 4.96 6.71 -50.24
N LEU A 255 4.57 6.40 -51.48
CA LEU A 255 4.48 5.02 -51.94
C LEU A 255 5.83 4.63 -52.55
N ARG A 256 6.45 3.60 -51.98
CA ARG A 256 7.64 2.98 -52.55
C ARG A 256 7.24 2.05 -53.71
N GLU A 257 8.20 1.69 -54.57
CA GLU A 257 7.95 0.85 -55.76
C GLU A 257 7.34 -0.53 -55.44
N ASP A 258 7.55 -1.04 -54.23
CA ASP A 258 6.94 -2.27 -53.71
C ASP A 258 5.51 -2.09 -53.18
N GLY A 259 4.94 -0.89 -53.33
CA GLY A 259 3.61 -0.53 -52.83
C GLY A 259 3.57 -0.25 -51.32
N LYS A 260 4.71 -0.25 -50.62
CA LYS A 260 4.77 0.04 -49.18
C LYS A 260 4.70 1.55 -48.94
N GLU A 261 3.81 1.96 -48.03
CA GLU A 261 3.75 3.34 -47.54
C GLU A 261 4.91 3.60 -46.57
N VAL A 262 5.70 4.64 -46.84
CA VAL A 262 6.84 5.06 -46.01
C VAL A 262 6.71 6.53 -45.60
N PRO A 263 7.30 6.97 -44.48
CA PRO A 263 7.18 8.36 -44.03
C PRO A 263 7.88 9.35 -44.98
N ARG A 264 7.25 10.51 -45.19
CA ARG A 264 7.83 11.63 -45.92
C ARG A 264 8.60 12.55 -44.97
N LEU A 265 9.93 12.45 -44.99
CA LEU A 265 10.81 13.33 -44.20
C LEU A 265 11.11 14.64 -44.96
N VAL A 266 10.91 15.78 -44.33
CA VAL A 266 11.28 17.11 -44.85
C VAL A 266 12.49 17.60 -44.06
N ASN A 267 13.66 17.67 -44.70
CA ASN A 267 14.94 18.00 -44.04
C ASN A 267 15.23 17.12 -42.82
N GLY A 268 14.92 15.82 -42.90
CA GLY A 268 15.11 14.87 -41.79
C GLY A 268 14.10 15.03 -40.63
N MET A 269 13.11 15.90 -40.75
CA MET A 269 12.05 16.10 -39.77
C MET A 269 10.71 15.60 -40.31
N MET A 270 9.86 15.07 -39.43
CA MET A 270 8.48 14.77 -39.79
C MET A 270 7.58 15.99 -39.63
N GLN A 271 6.53 16.07 -40.45
CA GLN A 271 5.48 17.07 -40.23
C GLN A 271 4.64 16.66 -39.01
N SER A 272 4.40 17.61 -38.10
CA SER A 272 3.43 17.42 -37.02
C SER A 272 2.02 17.54 -37.61
N TYR A 273 1.43 16.39 -37.97
CA TYR A 273 0.10 16.28 -38.55
C TYR A 273 -0.90 16.01 -37.43
N GLY A 274 -1.06 16.98 -36.52
CA GLY A 274 -1.96 16.92 -35.35
C GLY A 274 -1.59 15.85 -34.31
N LEU A 275 -0.36 15.30 -34.38
CA LEU A 275 0.02 14.12 -33.61
C LEU A 275 -0.05 14.36 -32.09
N GLU A 276 0.28 15.57 -31.64
CA GLU A 276 0.24 15.97 -30.23
C GLU A 276 -1.17 16.27 -29.70
N ASP A 277 -2.11 16.63 -30.58
CA ASP A 277 -3.40 17.23 -30.22
C ASP A 277 -4.24 16.34 -29.31
N GLY A 278 -4.41 15.08 -29.71
CA GLY A 278 -5.23 14.13 -28.96
C GLY A 278 -4.64 13.80 -27.59
N PHE A 279 -3.31 13.70 -27.48
CA PHE A 279 -2.64 13.42 -26.20
C PHE A 279 -2.81 14.58 -25.22
N LEU A 280 -2.56 15.81 -25.66
CA LEU A 280 -2.70 17.00 -24.83
C LEU A 280 -4.16 17.23 -24.43
N TRP A 281 -5.10 17.05 -25.36
CA TRP A 281 -6.52 17.16 -25.04
C TRP A 281 -6.96 16.12 -24.01
N THR A 282 -6.54 14.85 -24.13
CA THR A 282 -6.88 13.81 -23.15
C THR A 282 -6.33 14.17 -21.77
N ILE A 283 -5.11 14.70 -21.69
CA ILE A 283 -4.50 15.15 -20.43
C ILE A 283 -5.28 16.33 -19.84
N HIS A 284 -5.63 17.33 -20.65
CA HIS A 284 -6.42 18.49 -20.18
C HIS A 284 -7.80 18.06 -19.70
N ARG A 285 -8.48 17.16 -20.43
CA ARG A 285 -9.79 16.66 -20.01
C ARG A 285 -9.69 15.81 -18.74
N ALA A 286 -8.63 15.02 -18.57
CA ALA A 286 -8.36 14.30 -17.32
C ALA A 286 -8.17 15.26 -16.13
N GLU A 287 -7.47 16.38 -16.35
CA GLU A 287 -7.31 17.47 -15.37
C GLU A 287 -8.67 18.09 -15.02
N GLU A 288 -9.48 18.43 -16.02
CA GLU A 288 -10.84 18.99 -15.84
C GLU A 288 -11.75 18.04 -15.05
N LEU A 289 -11.79 16.76 -15.43
CA LEU A 289 -12.59 15.73 -14.77
C LEU A 289 -12.17 15.54 -13.31
N GLN A 290 -10.88 15.69 -12.99
CA GLN A 290 -10.43 15.65 -11.60
C GLN A 290 -10.99 16.83 -10.80
N VAL A 291 -11.00 18.04 -11.37
CA VAL A 291 -11.57 19.22 -10.72
C VAL A 291 -13.09 19.08 -10.58
N GLU A 292 -13.78 18.56 -11.59
CA GLU A 292 -15.22 18.28 -11.55
C GLU A 292 -15.57 17.26 -10.45
N ARG A 293 -14.76 16.19 -10.28
CA ARG A 293 -14.93 15.24 -9.18
C ARG A 293 -14.72 15.90 -7.81
N LEU A 294 -13.75 16.82 -7.70
CA LEU A 294 -13.55 17.60 -6.48
C LEU A 294 -14.74 18.52 -6.19
N ASP A 295 -15.28 19.21 -7.20
CA ASP A 295 -16.49 20.02 -7.09
C ASP A 295 -17.70 19.17 -6.63
N ALA A 296 -17.93 18.01 -7.24
CA ALA A 296 -19.01 17.11 -6.86
C ALA A 296 -18.84 16.62 -5.40
N SER A 297 -17.63 16.22 -5.02
CA SER A 297 -17.32 15.81 -3.63
C SER A 297 -17.52 16.94 -2.63
N GLU A 298 -17.27 18.19 -3.04
CA GLU A 298 -17.52 19.37 -2.21
C GLU A 298 -19.01 19.53 -1.98
N GLN A 299 -19.84 19.41 -3.02
CA GLN A 299 -21.30 19.52 -2.93
C GLN A 299 -21.91 18.45 -2.03
N ASP A 300 -21.39 17.23 -2.06
CA ASP A 300 -21.86 16.12 -1.22
C ASP A 300 -21.44 16.26 0.25
N THR A 301 -20.43 17.08 0.55
CA THR A 301 -19.95 17.28 1.91
C THR A 301 -20.85 18.26 2.68
N SER A 302 -21.40 17.82 3.80
CA SER A 302 -22.32 18.63 4.62
C SER A 302 -21.59 19.37 5.73
N TRP A 303 -21.88 20.66 5.90
CA TRP A 303 -21.20 21.50 6.91
C TRP A 303 -21.55 21.13 8.36
N TRP A 304 -22.70 20.48 8.59
CA TRP A 304 -23.21 20.13 9.93
C TRP A 304 -22.89 18.69 10.36
N ALA A 305 -22.47 17.83 9.43
CA ALA A 305 -22.22 16.42 9.70
C ALA A 305 -20.81 16.20 10.28
N CYS A 306 -20.60 16.61 11.55
CA CYS A 306 -19.29 16.55 12.21
C CYS A 306 -18.66 15.13 12.24
N TRP A 307 -19.48 14.07 12.19
CA TRP A 307 -19.02 12.69 12.08
C TRP A 307 -18.24 12.40 10.78
N GLN A 308 -18.46 13.19 9.72
CA GLN A 308 -17.72 13.08 8.46
C GLN A 308 -16.23 13.45 8.59
N LEU A 309 -15.81 14.14 9.67
CA LEU A 309 -14.38 14.37 9.94
C LEU A 309 -13.60 13.06 10.03
N PHE A 310 -14.26 11.99 10.49
CA PHE A 310 -13.69 10.65 10.64
C PHE A 310 -14.02 9.70 9.46
N GLY A 311 -14.73 10.20 8.43
CA GLY A 311 -15.21 9.43 7.27
C GLY A 311 -14.13 8.99 6.28
N ALA A 312 -14.53 8.18 5.30
CA ALA A 312 -13.64 7.56 4.32
C ALA A 312 -13.01 8.56 3.32
N SER A 313 -12.05 8.06 2.53
CA SER A 313 -11.35 8.83 1.48
C SER A 313 -12.23 9.05 0.24
N PRO A 314 -12.10 10.19 -0.49
CA PRO A 314 -12.84 10.46 -1.73
C PRO A 314 -12.73 9.35 -2.78
N ASN A 315 -11.62 8.60 -2.79
CA ASN A 315 -11.35 7.60 -3.81
C ASN A 315 -12.14 6.28 -3.64
N ASN A 316 -12.88 6.09 -2.52
CA ASN A 316 -13.57 4.83 -2.20
C ASN A 316 -15.11 4.95 -2.21
N ALA A 317 -15.68 6.02 -2.77
CA ALA A 317 -17.10 6.36 -2.63
C ALA A 317 -18.09 5.50 -3.46
N GLY A 318 -17.60 4.51 -4.23
CA GLY A 318 -18.35 3.85 -5.31
C GLY A 318 -19.47 2.87 -4.93
N ALA A 319 -19.80 2.63 -3.66
CA ALA A 319 -20.73 1.53 -3.29
C ALA A 319 -21.64 1.79 -2.07
N MET A 320 -22.04 3.03 -1.79
CA MET A 320 -22.92 3.34 -0.64
C MET A 320 -24.22 4.03 -1.07
N THR A 321 -25.32 3.71 -0.39
CA THR A 321 -26.64 4.34 -0.61
C THR A 321 -26.62 5.84 -0.31
N SER A 322 -27.49 6.61 -0.95
CA SER A 322 -27.51 8.09 -0.85
C SER A 322 -27.64 8.62 0.59
N TRP A 323 -28.28 7.88 1.49
CA TRP A 323 -28.40 8.27 2.90
C TRP A 323 -27.13 7.96 3.72
N SER A 324 -26.49 6.81 3.47
CA SER A 324 -25.24 6.45 4.16
C SER A 324 -24.05 7.29 3.67
N GLN A 325 -24.02 7.68 2.39
CA GLN A 325 -23.06 8.66 1.86
C GLN A 325 -23.20 10.04 2.52
N ARG A 326 -24.40 10.46 2.89
CA ARG A 326 -24.60 11.73 3.62
C ARG A 326 -24.14 11.65 5.07
N LEU A 327 -24.16 10.48 5.70
CA LEU A 327 -23.71 10.31 7.10
C LEU A 327 -22.20 10.02 7.21
N TRP A 328 -21.63 9.24 6.29
CA TRP A 328 -20.24 8.79 6.29
C TRP A 328 -19.41 9.36 5.13
N GLY A 329 -19.89 10.47 4.57
CA GLY A 329 -19.34 11.14 3.40
C GLY A 329 -17.87 11.54 3.53
N ILE A 330 -17.36 12.08 2.42
CA ILE A 330 -15.96 12.44 2.26
C ILE A 330 -15.58 13.46 3.32
N SER A 331 -14.55 13.14 4.11
CA SER A 331 -14.02 14.08 5.10
C SER A 331 -13.55 15.36 4.41
N PRO A 332 -14.05 16.55 4.79
CA PRO A 332 -13.60 17.79 4.16
C PRO A 332 -12.10 18.05 4.35
N ALA A 333 -11.47 17.47 5.39
CA ALA A 333 -10.01 17.48 5.54
C ALA A 333 -9.30 16.66 4.45
N LYS A 334 -9.84 15.50 4.07
CA LYS A 334 -9.33 14.71 2.93
C LYS A 334 -9.63 15.41 1.60
N GLY A 335 -10.77 16.09 1.48
CA GLY A 335 -11.10 16.97 0.36
C GLY A 335 -10.07 18.11 0.19
N LEU A 336 -9.65 18.74 1.30
CA LEU A 336 -8.56 19.73 1.30
C LEU A 336 -7.23 19.15 0.84
N ALA A 337 -6.84 17.99 1.36
CA ALA A 337 -5.61 17.32 0.94
C ALA A 337 -5.64 16.98 -0.57
N ALA A 338 -6.79 16.52 -1.08
CA ALA A 338 -6.99 16.24 -2.50
C ALA A 338 -6.94 17.52 -3.35
N CYS A 339 -7.56 18.62 -2.91
CA CYS A 339 -7.48 19.92 -3.56
C CYS A 339 -6.05 20.47 -3.56
N TRP A 340 -5.32 20.33 -2.45
CA TRP A 340 -3.92 20.74 -2.36
C TRP A 340 -3.05 19.96 -3.34
N LYS A 341 -3.23 18.64 -3.39
CA LYS A 341 -2.53 17.77 -4.34
C LYS A 341 -2.87 18.17 -5.78
N ALA A 342 -4.14 18.38 -6.12
CA ALA A 342 -4.56 18.84 -7.45
C ALA A 342 -4.01 20.23 -7.79
N ALA A 343 -4.06 21.18 -6.85
CA ALA A 343 -3.54 22.54 -7.05
C ALA A 343 -2.03 22.55 -7.34
N SER A 344 -1.27 21.62 -6.76
CA SER A 344 0.16 21.49 -7.03
C SER A 344 0.50 21.00 -8.45
N LEU A 345 -0.49 20.48 -9.19
CA LEU A 345 -0.32 20.00 -10.57
C LEU A 345 -0.45 21.12 -11.60
N PHE A 346 -1.20 22.17 -11.29
CA PHE A 346 -1.46 23.26 -12.22
C PHE A 346 -0.36 24.31 -12.17
N VAL A 347 0.07 24.79 -13.34
CA VAL A 347 0.99 25.91 -13.45
C VAL A 347 0.25 27.21 -13.12
N GLY A 348 0.96 28.18 -12.51
CA GLY A 348 0.39 29.47 -12.15
C GLY A 348 -0.23 30.19 -13.36
N GLY A 349 -1.52 30.52 -13.28
CA GLY A 349 -2.27 31.20 -14.35
C GLY A 349 -3.36 30.34 -14.99
N ASP A 350 -3.41 29.03 -14.73
CA ASP A 350 -4.45 28.16 -15.27
C ASP A 350 -5.82 28.43 -14.63
N PHE A 351 -6.88 28.48 -15.44
CA PHE A 351 -8.26 28.61 -14.98
C PHE A 351 -8.66 27.49 -14.01
N LEU A 352 -8.14 26.27 -14.24
CA LEU A 352 -8.36 25.12 -13.37
C LEU A 352 -7.77 25.29 -11.97
N LEU A 353 -6.64 26.02 -11.85
CA LEU A 353 -6.08 26.36 -10.55
C LEU A 353 -7.00 27.32 -9.78
N GLY A 354 -7.59 28.29 -10.46
CA GLY A 354 -8.60 29.19 -9.89
C GLY A 354 -9.82 28.43 -9.35
N ARG A 355 -10.37 27.52 -10.17
CA ARG A 355 -11.49 26.65 -9.79
C ARG A 355 -11.12 25.76 -8.60
N THR A 356 -9.97 25.08 -8.64
CA THR A 356 -9.48 24.23 -7.53
C THR A 356 -9.30 25.00 -6.22
N ARG A 357 -8.75 26.23 -6.27
CA ARG A 357 -8.61 27.09 -5.09
C ARG A 357 -9.96 27.51 -4.52
N HIS A 358 -10.96 27.74 -5.37
CA HIS A 358 -12.32 28.04 -4.92
C HIS A 358 -12.94 26.86 -4.17
N VAL A 359 -12.80 25.64 -4.70
CA VAL A 359 -13.22 24.40 -4.02
C VAL A 359 -12.50 24.23 -2.70
N MET A 360 -11.18 24.45 -2.67
CA MET A 360 -10.38 24.39 -1.45
C MET A 360 -10.89 25.35 -0.37
N ARG A 361 -11.24 26.59 -0.72
CA ARG A 361 -11.82 27.56 0.22
C ARG A 361 -13.14 27.08 0.82
N ARG A 362 -14.00 26.44 0.02
CA ARG A 362 -15.26 25.87 0.51
C ARG A 362 -15.03 24.70 1.45
N PHE A 363 -14.10 23.80 1.14
CA PHE A 363 -13.71 22.73 2.07
C PHE A 363 -13.08 23.27 3.37
N CYS A 364 -12.31 24.35 3.32
CA CYS A 364 -11.78 25.03 4.51
C CYS A 364 -12.93 25.55 5.38
N PHE A 365 -13.89 26.25 4.77
CA PHE A 365 -15.06 26.78 5.46
C PHE A 365 -15.90 25.67 6.10
N LYS A 366 -16.14 24.56 5.38
CA LYS A 366 -16.86 23.39 5.90
C LYS A 366 -16.11 22.72 7.06
N THR A 367 -14.80 22.51 6.93
CA THR A 367 -13.97 21.97 8.03
C THR A 367 -14.02 22.86 9.27
N ALA A 368 -13.85 24.18 9.10
CA ALA A 368 -13.90 25.14 10.20
C ALA A 368 -15.29 25.13 10.88
N SER A 369 -16.37 25.07 10.10
CA SER A 369 -17.75 24.98 10.59
C SER A 369 -18.00 23.68 11.36
N GLN A 370 -17.50 22.54 10.88
CA GLN A 370 -17.62 21.26 11.56
C GLN A 370 -16.84 21.24 12.88
N ILE A 371 -15.64 21.81 12.93
CA ILE A 371 -14.86 21.97 14.18
C ILE A 371 -15.62 22.86 15.16
N ALA A 372 -16.14 24.01 14.70
CA ALA A 372 -16.93 24.90 15.53
C ALA A 372 -18.17 24.20 16.10
N PHE A 373 -18.87 23.40 15.28
CA PHE A 373 -20.04 22.63 15.72
C PHE A 373 -19.67 21.52 16.73
N LEU A 374 -18.57 20.81 16.48
CA LEU A 374 -18.05 19.76 17.36
C LEU A 374 -17.60 20.31 18.73
N VAL A 375 -17.20 21.58 18.80
CA VAL A 375 -16.89 22.25 20.07
C VAL A 375 -18.14 22.84 20.72
N ALA A 376 -19.01 23.48 19.94
CA ALA A 376 -20.20 24.17 20.47
C ALA A 376 -21.25 23.22 21.03
N VAL A 377 -21.54 22.09 20.36
CA VAL A 377 -22.59 21.15 20.79
C VAL A 377 -22.29 20.51 22.16
N PRO A 378 -21.07 20.00 22.43
CA PRO A 378 -20.71 19.51 23.75
C PRO A 378 -20.75 20.60 24.82
N ILE A 379 -20.36 21.84 24.51
CA ILE A 379 -20.44 22.95 25.46
C ILE A 379 -21.90 23.24 25.82
N VAL A 380 -22.80 23.35 24.83
CA VAL A 380 -24.23 23.57 25.09
C VAL A 380 -24.85 22.40 25.82
N GLY A 381 -24.55 21.16 25.40
CA GLY A 381 -25.02 19.94 26.06
C GLY A 381 -24.52 19.85 27.51
N PHE A 382 -23.26 20.22 27.76
CA PHE A 382 -22.67 20.30 29.09
C PHE A 382 -23.39 21.35 29.96
N LEU A 383 -23.68 22.54 29.43
CA LEU A 383 -24.40 23.59 30.16
C LEU A 383 -25.83 23.18 30.52
N VAL A 384 -26.54 22.50 29.61
CA VAL A 384 -27.90 21.98 29.88
C VAL A 384 -27.87 20.87 30.93
N LEU A 385 -26.91 19.94 30.82
CA LEU A 385 -26.76 18.84 31.77
C LEU A 385 -26.32 19.35 33.14
N GLU A 386 -25.39 20.30 33.21
CA GLU A 386 -24.97 20.99 34.43
C GLU A 386 -26.18 21.63 35.11
N THR A 387 -27.02 22.35 34.35
CA THR A 387 -28.25 22.97 34.88
C THR A 387 -29.24 21.94 35.42
N GLY A 388 -29.41 20.80 34.74
CA GLY A 388 -30.26 19.70 35.20
C GLY A 388 -29.77 19.07 36.51
N VAL A 389 -28.45 18.82 36.60
CA VAL A 389 -27.81 18.27 37.81
C VAL A 389 -27.91 19.25 38.97
N ASP A 390 -27.64 20.54 38.73
CA ASP A 390 -27.73 21.58 39.76
C ASP A 390 -29.16 21.71 40.31
N ARG A 391 -30.17 21.63 39.45
CA ARG A 391 -31.57 21.64 39.89
C ARG A 391 -31.92 20.43 40.76
N MET A 392 -31.47 19.23 40.38
CA MET A 392 -31.71 18.03 41.20
C MET A 392 -31.01 18.13 42.55
N ARG A 393 -29.75 18.59 42.57
CA ARG A 393 -28.97 18.78 43.81
C ARG A 393 -29.56 19.85 44.71
N TYR A 394 -30.01 20.97 44.14
CA TYR A 394 -30.71 22.00 44.91
C TYR A 394 -31.95 21.44 45.62
N LEU A 395 -32.76 20.65 44.90
CA LEU A 395 -33.95 20.02 45.48
C LEU A 395 -33.59 18.99 46.57
N SER A 396 -32.52 18.21 46.40
CA SER A 396 -32.07 17.27 47.43
C SER A 396 -31.56 17.97 48.67
N VAL A 397 -30.75 19.03 48.53
CA VAL A 397 -30.26 19.84 49.67
C VAL A 397 -31.42 20.46 50.43
N ARG A 398 -32.45 20.94 49.74
CA ARG A 398 -33.64 21.51 50.38
C ARG A 398 -34.44 20.47 51.16
N ALA A 399 -34.52 19.23 50.69
CA ALA A 399 -35.20 18.13 51.38
C ALA A 399 -34.47 17.70 52.66
N MET A 400 -33.12 17.76 52.67
CA MET A 400 -32.28 17.38 53.80
C MET A 400 -32.37 18.31 55.02
N ARG A 401 -32.97 19.50 54.86
CA ARG A 401 -33.11 20.48 55.93
C ARG A 401 -33.95 19.97 57.12
N GLY A 402 -34.80 18.98 56.94
CA GLY A 402 -35.65 18.40 57.99
C GLY A 402 -35.54 16.88 58.12
N ASP A 403 -34.48 16.28 57.57
CA ASP A 403 -34.28 14.82 57.62
C ASP A 403 -33.21 14.44 58.65
N ASP A 404 -33.66 13.99 59.82
CA ASP A 404 -32.80 13.52 60.91
C ASP A 404 -32.00 12.26 60.53
N ASN A 405 -32.45 11.52 59.51
CA ASN A 405 -31.79 10.32 58.98
C ASN A 405 -30.79 10.62 57.87
N ALA A 406 -30.62 11.88 57.45
CA ALA A 406 -29.63 12.25 56.45
C ALA A 406 -28.22 11.81 56.91
N THR A 407 -27.52 11.07 56.06
CA THR A 407 -26.18 10.57 56.40
C THR A 407 -25.18 11.72 56.45
N ASP A 408 -24.07 11.55 57.19
CA ASP A 408 -23.04 12.59 57.25
C ASP A 408 -22.44 12.89 55.87
N ALA A 409 -22.38 11.89 55.00
CA ALA A 409 -21.97 12.04 53.61
C ALA A 409 -22.93 12.91 52.79
N ASP A 410 -24.24 12.75 52.97
CA ASP A 410 -25.27 13.58 52.32
C ASP A 410 -25.16 15.04 52.75
N ARG A 411 -24.94 15.24 54.06
CA ARG A 411 -24.80 16.56 54.68
C ARG A 411 -23.52 17.27 54.20
N VAL A 412 -22.36 16.60 54.26
CA VAL A 412 -21.09 17.17 53.73
C VAL A 412 -21.20 17.40 52.21
N GLY A 413 -21.87 16.50 51.49
CA GLY A 413 -22.12 16.62 50.06
C GLY A 413 -22.94 17.87 49.73
N ALA A 414 -23.95 18.18 50.53
CA ALA A 414 -24.77 19.38 50.41
C ALA A 414 -23.98 20.67 50.68
N GLU A 415 -23.23 20.74 51.79
CA GLU A 415 -22.36 21.88 52.14
C GLU A 415 -21.29 22.14 51.07
N THR A 416 -20.59 21.08 50.67
CA THR A 416 -19.54 21.14 49.65
C THR A 416 -20.11 21.56 48.30
N TRP A 417 -21.29 21.06 47.94
CA TRP A 417 -21.95 21.48 46.72
C TRP A 417 -22.35 22.96 46.78
N LEU A 418 -22.98 23.44 47.86
CA LEU A 418 -23.35 24.85 48.02
C LEU A 418 -22.13 25.79 48.01
N GLU A 419 -21.05 25.40 48.69
CA GLU A 419 -19.81 26.17 48.72
C GLU A 419 -19.11 26.19 47.35
N SER A 420 -19.04 25.04 46.67
CA SER A 420 -18.49 24.97 45.32
C SER A 420 -19.34 25.74 44.32
N TYR A 421 -20.67 25.72 44.46
CA TYR A 421 -21.62 26.47 43.64
C TYR A 421 -21.43 28.00 43.81
N TYR A 422 -21.23 28.44 45.06
CA TYR A 422 -20.92 29.83 45.41
C TYR A 422 -19.56 30.27 44.83
N LYS A 423 -18.48 29.52 45.14
CA LYS A 423 -17.11 29.83 44.75
C LYS A 423 -16.82 29.59 43.26
N ALA A 424 -17.70 28.89 42.54
CA ALA A 424 -17.50 28.57 41.14
C ALA A 424 -17.25 29.84 40.29
N PRO A 425 -16.33 29.78 39.31
CA PRO A 425 -16.08 30.88 38.38
C PRO A 425 -17.36 31.43 37.71
N PRO A 426 -17.37 32.68 37.23
CA PRO A 426 -18.57 33.31 36.66
C PRO A 426 -19.17 32.55 35.46
N TYR A 427 -18.36 31.82 34.69
CA TYR A 427 -18.81 31.04 33.52
C TYR A 427 -19.47 29.70 33.88
N ARG A 428 -19.15 29.13 35.04
CA ARG A 428 -19.69 27.85 35.53
C ARG A 428 -21.01 28.08 36.28
N HIS A 429 -22.00 27.20 36.10
CA HIS A 429 -23.35 27.39 36.61
C HIS A 429 -24.03 28.69 36.12
N SER A 430 -23.57 29.27 35.00
CA SER A 430 -24.07 30.57 34.51
C SER A 430 -25.57 30.53 34.19
N VAL A 431 -26.04 29.45 33.57
CA VAL A 431 -27.46 29.20 33.31
C VAL A 431 -28.20 28.81 34.60
N SER A 432 -27.61 27.93 35.42
CA SER A 432 -28.18 27.51 36.71
C SER A 432 -28.40 28.68 37.68
N ARG A 433 -27.52 29.69 37.68
CA ARG A 433 -27.63 30.87 38.54
C ARG A 433 -28.81 31.75 38.21
N LEU A 434 -29.26 31.75 36.95
CA LEU A 434 -30.45 32.49 36.52
C LEU A 434 -31.75 31.73 36.82
N LEU A 435 -31.70 30.38 36.86
CA LEU A 435 -32.89 29.53 36.89
C LEU A 435 -33.10 28.72 38.17
N VAL A 436 -32.08 28.52 39.01
CA VAL A 436 -32.11 27.60 40.17
C VAL A 436 -31.83 28.30 41.49
N LEU A 437 -30.61 28.82 41.69
CA LEU A 437 -30.17 29.41 42.96
C LEU A 437 -29.14 30.51 42.69
N ASP A 438 -29.30 31.67 43.30
CA ASP A 438 -28.32 32.75 43.18
C ASP A 438 -27.15 32.56 44.18
N ARG A 439 -26.04 33.27 43.95
CA ARG A 439 -24.83 33.12 44.80
C ARG A 439 -25.09 33.49 46.26
N SER A 440 -25.87 34.53 46.51
CA SER A 440 -26.25 34.95 47.86
C SER A 440 -27.09 33.88 48.57
N GLY A 441 -28.07 33.31 47.86
CA GLY A 441 -28.94 32.27 48.39
C GLY A 441 -28.20 30.97 48.73
N SER A 442 -27.18 30.58 47.95
CA SER A 442 -26.39 29.39 48.26
C SER A 442 -25.56 29.52 49.53
N LEU A 443 -24.99 30.70 49.80
CA LEU A 443 -24.19 30.93 50.99
C LEU A 443 -25.07 30.98 52.26
N ALA A 444 -26.20 31.70 52.19
CA ALA A 444 -27.15 31.76 53.30
C ALA A 444 -27.72 30.39 53.68
N LEU A 445 -28.05 29.56 52.67
CA LEU A 445 -28.55 28.20 52.90
C LEU A 445 -27.49 27.26 53.51
N ARG A 446 -26.21 27.44 53.14
CA ARG A 446 -25.11 26.65 53.70
C ARG A 446 -24.91 26.95 55.18
N ASP A 447 -24.83 28.24 55.53
CA ASP A 447 -24.55 28.66 56.90
C ASP A 447 -25.69 28.25 57.86
N GLU A 448 -26.94 28.22 57.37
CA GLU A 448 -28.10 27.71 58.11
C GLU A 448 -28.03 26.19 58.37
N LEU A 449 -27.67 25.39 57.36
CA LEU A 449 -27.57 23.93 57.49
C LEU A 449 -26.38 23.51 58.38
N GLN A 450 -25.25 24.22 58.27
CA GLN A 450 -24.04 23.93 59.04
C GLN A 450 -24.30 24.01 60.55
N LYS A 451 -25.06 25.01 60.99
CA LYS A 451 -25.41 25.17 62.41
C LYS A 451 -26.26 24.01 62.94
N ILE A 452 -27.25 23.56 62.18
CA ILE A 452 -28.16 22.46 62.56
C ILE A 452 -27.38 21.13 62.67
N TRP A 453 -26.44 20.90 61.75
CA TRP A 453 -25.69 19.65 61.74
C TRP A 453 -24.56 19.60 62.77
N GLU A 454 -24.00 20.75 63.17
CA GLU A 454 -22.98 20.85 64.22
C GLU A 454 -23.49 20.39 65.58
N GLU A 455 -24.70 20.80 65.94
CA GLU A 455 -25.36 20.41 67.18
C GLU A 455 -25.69 18.90 67.18
N SER A 456 -26.22 18.38 66.08
CA SER A 456 -26.54 16.95 65.91
C SER A 456 -25.30 16.04 65.95
N ALA A 457 -24.18 16.48 65.36
CA ALA A 457 -22.94 15.70 65.33
C ALA A 457 -22.28 15.60 66.72
N TRP A 458 -22.37 16.67 67.52
CA TRP A 458 -21.85 16.67 68.88
C TRP A 458 -22.60 15.68 69.78
N GLU A 459 -23.93 15.60 69.66
CA GLU A 459 -24.75 14.66 70.43
C GLU A 459 -24.40 13.20 70.10
N ARG A 460 -24.23 12.87 68.82
CA ARG A 460 -23.79 11.52 68.38
C ARG A 460 -22.41 11.15 68.91
N PHE A 461 -21.47 12.10 68.89
CA PHE A 461 -20.13 11.91 69.45
C PHE A 461 -20.17 11.52 70.94
N THR A 462 -21.04 12.15 71.73
CA THR A 462 -21.15 11.83 73.17
C THR A 462 -21.85 10.50 73.48
N ALA A 463 -22.53 9.89 72.51
CA ALA A 463 -23.34 8.68 72.69
C ALA A 463 -22.66 7.36 72.26
N ALA A 464 -21.49 7.40 71.62
CA ALA A 464 -20.79 6.20 71.12
C ALA A 464 -20.25 5.32 72.27
N ALA A 465 -20.42 3.99 72.18
CA ALA A 465 -20.10 3.04 73.26
C ALA A 465 -18.67 2.47 73.21
N GLU A 466 -18.15 2.12 72.03
CA GLU A 466 -16.82 1.50 71.85
C GLU A 466 -15.69 2.52 71.64
N GLU A 467 -14.47 2.20 72.07
CA GLU A 467 -13.30 3.11 72.04
C GLU A 467 -12.86 3.49 70.61
N LEU A 468 -13.02 2.59 69.63
CA LEU A 468 -12.74 2.87 68.21
C LEU A 468 -13.79 3.79 67.58
N ASP A 469 -15.06 3.63 67.98
CA ASP A 469 -16.17 4.47 67.53
C ASP A 469 -16.10 5.87 68.14
N LYS A 470 -15.62 5.99 69.37
CA LYS A 470 -15.38 7.28 70.03
C LYS A 470 -14.24 8.06 69.38
N ALA A 471 -13.17 7.38 68.94
CA ALA A 471 -12.07 8.00 68.20
C ALA A 471 -12.51 8.50 66.83
N THR A 472 -13.26 7.66 66.12
CA THR A 472 -13.80 7.98 64.80
C THR A 472 -14.81 9.12 64.90
N ALA A 473 -15.72 9.08 65.87
CA ALA A 473 -16.69 10.16 66.10
C ALA A 473 -16.04 11.46 66.59
N ALA A 474 -14.95 11.39 67.39
CA ALA A 474 -14.18 12.56 67.80
C ALA A 474 -13.47 13.21 66.60
N GLU A 475 -12.81 12.41 65.78
CA GLU A 475 -12.16 12.89 64.56
C GLU A 475 -13.18 13.39 63.54
N GLU A 476 -14.33 12.74 63.40
CA GLU A 476 -15.40 13.14 62.50
C GLU A 476 -16.01 14.48 62.92
N TYR A 477 -16.22 14.67 64.23
CA TYR A 477 -16.64 15.94 64.80
C TYR A 477 -15.61 17.05 64.56
N LEU A 478 -14.33 16.82 64.89
CA LEU A 478 -13.24 17.80 64.69
C LEU A 478 -12.98 18.13 63.23
N ARG A 479 -13.08 17.13 62.36
CA ARG A 479 -12.90 17.30 60.93
C ARG A 479 -14.02 18.16 60.35
N ARG A 480 -15.25 17.94 60.82
CA ARG A 480 -16.44 18.65 60.33
C ARG A 480 -16.55 20.05 60.92
N PHE A 481 -16.15 20.24 62.17
CA PHE A 481 -16.22 21.50 62.91
C PHE A 481 -14.91 21.81 63.64
N PRO A 482 -13.81 22.12 62.92
CA PRO A 482 -12.48 22.30 63.50
C PRO A 482 -12.35 23.50 64.42
N ASN A 483 -13.20 24.51 64.21
CA ASN A 483 -13.31 25.69 65.07
C ASN A 483 -14.64 25.71 65.83
N GLY A 484 -15.32 24.55 65.89
CA GLY A 484 -16.59 24.40 66.57
C GLY A 484 -16.45 24.61 68.08
N PRO A 485 -17.56 24.92 68.78
CA PRO A 485 -17.53 25.23 70.21
C PRO A 485 -17.07 24.05 71.09
N HIS A 486 -16.98 22.83 70.54
CA HIS A 486 -16.49 21.67 71.25
C HIS A 486 -15.16 21.09 70.71
N ALA A 487 -14.48 21.79 69.79
CA ALA A 487 -13.28 21.30 69.13
C ALA A 487 -12.15 20.96 70.12
N THR A 488 -11.84 21.84 71.08
CA THR A 488 -10.74 21.60 72.03
C THR A 488 -10.90 20.32 72.85
N LYS A 489 -12.14 19.94 73.19
CA LYS A 489 -12.44 18.75 74.00
C LYS A 489 -12.40 17.44 73.18
N ALA A 490 -12.78 17.51 71.91
CA ALA A 490 -12.64 16.36 71.01
C ALA A 490 -11.17 16.13 70.60
N GLU A 491 -10.32 17.17 70.54
CA GLU A 491 -8.90 17.07 70.19
C GLU A 491 -8.07 16.24 71.19
N GLU A 492 -8.36 16.38 72.49
CA GLU A 492 -7.66 15.63 73.54
C GLU A 492 -7.98 14.14 73.47
N LEU A 493 -9.25 13.78 73.34
CA LEU A 493 -9.70 12.39 73.23
C LEU A 493 -9.26 11.71 71.92
N ALA A 494 -9.27 12.45 70.82
CA ALA A 494 -8.80 11.92 69.53
C ALA A 494 -7.29 11.59 69.54
N ARG A 495 -6.47 12.33 70.31
CA ARG A 495 -5.01 12.14 70.33
C ARG A 495 -4.59 10.80 70.93
N ASP A 496 -5.26 10.36 71.99
CA ASP A 496 -4.90 9.12 72.68
C ASP A 496 -5.32 7.89 71.88
N TRP A 497 -6.48 7.92 71.23
CA TRP A 497 -6.94 6.83 70.36
C TRP A 497 -6.23 6.79 69.00
N ARG A 498 -5.76 7.94 68.48
CA ARG A 498 -4.94 8.00 67.25
C ARG A 498 -3.72 7.11 67.34
N ARG A 499 -2.98 7.17 68.45
CA ARG A 499 -1.75 6.37 68.62
C ARG A 499 -2.00 4.87 68.51
N GLU A 500 -3.11 4.38 69.04
CA GLU A 500 -3.45 2.95 68.96
C GLU A 500 -3.91 2.55 67.55
N ILE A 501 -4.70 3.41 66.90
CA ILE A 501 -5.14 3.22 65.52
C ILE A 501 -3.95 3.25 64.55
N GLU A 502 -2.97 4.11 64.77
CA GLU A 502 -1.76 4.25 63.96
C GLU A 502 -0.88 2.98 64.01
N VAL A 503 -0.75 2.35 65.20
CA VAL A 503 -0.10 1.03 65.33
C VAL A 503 -0.85 -0.03 64.52
N ARG A 504 -2.19 -0.12 64.65
CA ARG A 504 -3.00 -1.08 63.90
C ARG A 504 -2.93 -0.85 62.39
N LYS A 505 -2.89 0.42 61.94
CA LYS A 505 -2.76 0.79 60.52
C LYS A 505 -1.41 0.40 59.94
N ASN A 506 -0.31 0.57 60.69
CA ASN A 506 1.01 0.09 60.28
C ASN A 506 1.02 -1.44 60.08
N ILE A 507 0.42 -2.19 61.01
CA ILE A 507 0.30 -3.65 60.92
C ILE A 507 -0.58 -4.06 59.71
N ALA A 508 -1.76 -3.46 59.57
CA ALA A 508 -2.67 -3.73 58.46
C ALA A 508 -2.06 -3.40 57.09
N HIS A 509 -1.24 -2.35 57.01
CA HIS A 509 -0.50 -2.00 55.80
C HIS A 509 0.48 -3.10 55.39
N LEU A 510 1.24 -3.64 56.36
CA LEU A 510 2.17 -4.75 56.13
C LEU A 510 1.43 -6.04 55.72
N GLU A 511 0.27 -6.33 56.30
CA GLU A 511 -0.60 -7.43 55.83
C GLU A 511 -1.13 -7.19 54.41
N GLY A 512 -1.50 -5.95 54.09
CA GLY A 512 -1.91 -5.56 52.74
C GLY A 512 -0.79 -5.81 51.70
N ILE A 513 0.46 -5.49 52.04
CA ILE A 513 1.62 -5.81 51.20
C ILE A 513 1.77 -7.32 51.04
N LYS A 514 1.56 -8.10 52.10
CA LYS A 514 1.62 -9.56 52.05
C LYS A 514 0.54 -10.17 51.16
N ILE A 515 -0.69 -9.63 51.20
CA ILE A 515 -1.78 -10.03 50.31
C ILE A 515 -1.44 -9.67 48.85
N LYS A 516 -0.96 -8.44 48.59
CA LYS A 516 -0.51 -8.03 47.26
C LYS A 516 0.58 -8.96 46.73
N LEU A 517 1.57 -9.30 47.56
CA LEU A 517 2.64 -10.24 47.21
C LEU A 517 2.09 -11.63 46.85
N SER A 518 1.08 -12.12 47.57
CA SER A 518 0.44 -13.41 47.27
C SER A 518 -0.36 -13.40 45.96
N ASN A 519 -0.85 -12.23 45.54
CA ASN A 519 -1.59 -12.04 44.29
C ASN A 519 -0.68 -11.95 43.05
N ILE A 520 0.63 -11.79 43.24
CA ILE A 520 1.62 -11.86 42.16
C ILE A 520 1.76 -13.33 41.74
N THR A 521 0.79 -13.76 40.92
CA THR A 521 0.70 -15.11 40.36
C THR A 521 1.31 -15.21 38.97
N LYS A 522 1.45 -14.08 38.26
CA LYS A 522 2.00 -14.01 36.91
C LYS A 522 3.52 -14.06 36.94
N LEU A 523 4.10 -14.95 36.14
CA LEU A 523 5.53 -15.21 36.05
C LEU A 523 6.14 -14.38 34.90
N GLU A 524 6.11 -13.06 35.05
CA GLU A 524 6.58 -12.10 34.04
C GLU A 524 7.63 -11.15 34.59
N SER A 525 8.43 -10.52 33.72
CA SER A 525 9.48 -9.58 34.14
C SER A 525 8.93 -8.36 34.90
N SER A 526 7.68 -7.96 34.63
CA SER A 526 6.93 -6.94 35.36
C SER A 526 6.71 -7.33 36.83
N ALA A 527 6.51 -8.61 37.14
CA ALA A 527 6.32 -9.11 38.50
C ALA A 527 7.57 -8.92 39.39
N ILE A 528 8.77 -8.89 38.79
CA ILE A 528 10.02 -8.56 39.52
C ILE A 528 10.02 -7.08 39.92
N GLN A 529 9.58 -6.19 39.03
CA GLN A 529 9.45 -4.76 39.32
C GLN A 529 8.38 -4.50 40.37
N GLU A 530 7.24 -5.21 40.30
CA GLU A 530 6.20 -5.16 41.33
C GLU A 530 6.74 -5.60 42.70
N CYS A 531 7.54 -6.66 42.77
CA CYS A 531 8.24 -7.07 44.00
C CYS A 531 9.21 -6.00 44.52
N GLU A 532 9.93 -5.28 43.65
CA GLU A 532 10.82 -4.17 44.05
C GLU A 532 10.04 -2.96 44.58
N VAL A 533 8.91 -2.65 43.96
CA VAL A 533 7.98 -1.63 44.44
C VAL A 533 7.47 -2.01 45.82
N LEU A 534 6.95 -3.23 46.00
CA LEU A 534 6.49 -3.72 47.30
C LEU A 534 7.59 -3.71 48.36
N TYR A 535 8.83 -4.05 47.99
CA TYR A 535 9.98 -3.96 48.90
C TYR A 535 10.20 -2.51 49.36
N SER A 536 10.14 -1.55 48.45
CA SER A 536 10.25 -0.13 48.79
C SER A 536 9.05 0.38 49.63
N GLU A 537 7.85 -0.15 49.41
CA GLU A 537 6.64 0.14 50.20
C GLU A 537 6.82 -0.31 51.66
N THR A 538 7.48 -1.45 51.91
CA THR A 538 7.75 -1.87 53.31
C THR A 538 8.62 -0.86 54.07
N GLY A 539 9.46 -0.07 53.38
CA GLY A 539 10.27 0.99 53.99
C GLY A 539 9.50 2.30 54.24
N ARG A 540 8.26 2.40 53.75
CA ARG A 540 7.39 3.58 53.85
C ARG A 540 6.14 3.27 54.67
N LEU A 541 6.34 2.98 55.95
CA LEU A 541 5.22 2.78 56.86
C LEU A 541 4.35 4.04 56.91
N PRO A 542 3.00 3.91 56.94
CA PRO A 542 2.09 5.05 57.03
C PRO A 542 2.39 5.98 58.21
N PHE A 543 2.85 5.43 59.34
CA PHE A 543 3.21 6.18 60.54
C PHE A 543 4.62 5.75 61.01
N PRO A 544 5.69 6.30 60.40
CA PRO A 544 7.06 5.85 60.69
C PRO A 544 7.54 6.21 62.10
N ASP A 545 6.94 7.22 62.73
CA ASP A 545 7.31 7.70 64.06
C ASP A 545 6.85 6.76 65.19
N ILE A 546 5.98 5.80 64.88
CA ILE A 546 5.41 4.83 65.82
C ILE A 546 5.90 3.43 65.45
N LEU A 547 7.19 3.21 65.72
CA LEU A 547 7.88 1.94 65.55
C LEU A 547 7.83 1.13 66.85
N THR A 548 6.72 0.44 67.07
CA THR A 548 6.65 -0.58 68.12
C THR A 548 7.47 -1.81 67.72
N ARG A 549 7.89 -2.59 68.71
CA ARG A 549 8.65 -3.84 68.48
C ARG A 549 7.92 -4.80 67.52
N GLU A 550 6.60 -4.89 67.65
CA GLU A 550 5.72 -5.72 66.82
C GLU A 550 5.74 -5.32 65.34
N VAL A 551 5.64 -4.01 65.04
CA VAL A 551 5.67 -3.48 63.66
C VAL A 551 7.02 -3.77 62.99
N SER A 552 8.12 -3.62 63.73
CA SER A 552 9.48 -3.89 63.23
C SER A 552 9.70 -5.39 62.91
N GLU A 553 9.24 -6.29 63.78
CA GLU A 553 9.33 -7.74 63.55
C GLU A 553 8.50 -8.16 62.32
N ARG A 554 7.30 -7.58 62.12
CA ARG A 554 6.45 -7.87 60.97
C ARG A 554 7.03 -7.34 59.65
N GLN A 555 7.63 -6.14 59.67
CA GLN A 555 8.27 -5.54 58.50
C GLN A 555 9.41 -6.42 57.97
N LYS A 556 10.27 -6.94 58.85
CA LYS A 556 11.36 -7.86 58.49
C LYS A 556 10.84 -9.17 57.87
N SER A 557 9.75 -9.71 58.41
CA SER A 557 9.12 -10.92 57.86
C SER A 557 8.63 -10.71 56.42
N VAL A 558 7.95 -9.59 56.15
CA VAL A 558 7.43 -9.29 54.79
C VAL A 558 8.58 -9.08 53.80
N GLN A 559 9.66 -8.40 54.20
CA GLN A 559 10.84 -8.22 53.35
C GLN A 559 11.49 -9.55 52.95
N ALA A 560 11.58 -10.51 53.88
CA ALA A 560 12.11 -11.84 53.58
C ALA A 560 11.20 -12.62 52.59
N ASP A 561 9.88 -12.52 52.74
CA ASP A 561 8.91 -13.15 51.84
C ASP A 561 8.97 -12.56 50.41
N ILE A 562 9.19 -11.25 50.28
CA ILE A 562 9.37 -10.57 49.00
C ILE A 562 10.64 -11.06 48.30
N ALA A 563 11.76 -11.15 49.02
CA ALA A 563 13.02 -11.64 48.46
C ALA A 563 12.90 -13.08 47.94
N LYS A 564 12.23 -13.96 48.71
CA LYS A 564 11.95 -15.34 48.30
C LYS A 564 11.07 -15.43 47.05
N SER A 565 10.05 -14.58 46.94
CA SER A 565 9.15 -14.54 45.79
C SER A 565 9.85 -14.04 44.52
N LYS A 566 10.71 -13.02 44.65
CA LYS A 566 11.53 -12.49 43.55
C LYS A 566 12.44 -13.56 42.95
N GLU A 567 13.08 -14.36 43.79
CA GLU A 567 13.95 -15.46 43.35
C GLU A 567 13.15 -16.56 42.65
N ARG A 568 11.96 -16.91 43.15
CA ARG A 568 11.07 -17.88 42.50
C ARG A 568 10.62 -17.41 41.11
N ILE A 569 10.27 -16.14 40.97
CA ILE A 569 9.84 -15.54 39.70
C ILE A 569 11.00 -15.54 38.69
N ARG A 570 12.22 -15.16 39.11
CA ARG A 570 13.41 -15.21 38.24
C ARG A 570 13.65 -16.61 37.69
N LYS A 571 13.68 -17.62 38.57
CA LYS A 571 13.86 -19.02 38.15
C LYS A 571 12.79 -19.47 37.15
N ALA A 572 11.53 -19.06 37.36
CA ALA A 572 10.45 -19.42 36.47
C ALA A 572 10.51 -18.71 35.11
N ILE A 573 10.91 -17.43 35.07
CA ILE A 573 11.14 -16.69 33.83
C ILE A 573 12.29 -17.33 33.05
N ASP A 574 13.39 -17.67 33.73
CA ASP A 574 14.53 -18.34 33.11
C ASP A 574 14.09 -19.68 32.49
N GLU A 575 13.29 -20.47 33.22
CA GLU A 575 12.76 -21.76 32.74
C GLU A 575 11.78 -21.61 31.56
N LEU A 576 10.89 -20.61 31.60
CA LEU A 576 9.96 -20.32 30.51
C LEU A 576 10.72 -19.85 29.26
N SER A 577 11.70 -18.96 29.45
CA SER A 577 12.56 -18.48 28.35
C SER A 577 13.32 -19.64 27.70
N TRP A 578 13.79 -20.58 28.51
CA TRP A 578 14.45 -21.80 28.04
C TRP A 578 13.49 -22.68 27.25
N THR A 579 12.27 -22.90 27.75
CA THR A 579 11.26 -23.72 27.07
C THR A 579 10.85 -23.13 25.72
N MET A 580 10.65 -21.81 25.64
CA MET A 580 10.34 -21.13 24.37
C MET A 580 11.50 -21.23 23.38
N PHE A 581 12.73 -21.02 23.85
CA PHE A 581 13.94 -21.18 23.05
C PHE A 581 14.06 -22.60 22.48
N VAL A 582 13.87 -23.65 23.30
CA VAL A 582 13.92 -25.05 22.85
C VAL A 582 12.86 -25.30 21.77
N LYS A 583 11.63 -24.80 21.98
CA LYS A 583 10.54 -24.94 21.01
C LYS A 583 10.85 -24.26 19.68
N GLU A 584 11.42 -23.06 19.70
CA GLU A 584 11.84 -22.33 18.50
C GLU A 584 12.97 -23.04 17.76
N TYR A 585 14.00 -23.47 18.50
CA TYR A 585 15.10 -24.28 18.00
C TYR A 585 14.59 -25.57 17.31
N ASP A 586 13.71 -26.32 17.98
CA ASP A 586 13.15 -27.57 17.44
C ASP A 586 12.31 -27.34 16.19
N SER A 587 11.55 -26.24 16.14
CA SER A 587 10.79 -25.86 14.94
C SER A 587 11.71 -25.60 13.76
N LEU A 588 12.76 -24.78 13.94
CA LEU A 588 13.74 -24.48 12.89
C LEU A 588 14.44 -25.75 12.39
N MET A 589 14.81 -26.64 13.32
CA MET A 589 15.43 -27.92 12.97
C MET A 589 14.47 -28.87 12.26
N LYS A 590 13.18 -28.87 12.61
CA LYS A 590 12.16 -29.68 11.93
C LYS A 590 11.91 -29.19 10.50
N ASP A 591 11.95 -27.88 10.29
CA ASP A 591 11.76 -27.24 8.98
C ASP A 591 13.03 -27.29 8.11
N GLY A 592 14.13 -27.89 8.60
CA GLY A 592 15.40 -27.97 7.88
C GLY A 592 16.17 -26.64 7.79
N ARG A 593 15.79 -25.62 8.56
CA ARG A 593 16.40 -24.28 8.58
C ARG A 593 17.64 -24.23 9.47
N VAL A 594 18.63 -25.05 9.12
CA VAL A 594 19.86 -25.25 9.91
C VAL A 594 20.67 -23.95 10.07
N SER A 595 20.70 -23.09 9.04
CA SER A 595 21.40 -21.80 9.07
C SER A 595 20.85 -20.82 10.11
N ASP A 596 19.57 -20.92 10.44
CA ASP A 596 18.89 -20.03 11.38
C ASP A 596 18.92 -20.58 12.81
N ALA A 597 18.86 -21.92 12.95
CA ALA A 597 18.95 -22.60 14.24
C ALA A 597 20.34 -22.43 14.89
N ALA A 598 21.41 -22.42 14.10
CA ALA A 598 22.79 -22.35 14.61
C ALA A 598 23.12 -21.04 15.37
N PRO A 599 22.86 -19.84 14.84
CA PRO A 599 23.09 -18.58 15.57
C PRO A 599 22.26 -18.49 16.85
N LEU A 600 21.01 -18.96 16.80
CA LEU A 600 20.12 -18.98 17.96
C LEU A 600 20.69 -19.86 19.09
N LEU A 601 21.21 -21.05 18.75
CA LEU A 601 21.89 -21.94 19.69
C LEU A 601 23.21 -21.34 20.21
N GLU A 602 24.04 -20.75 19.34
CA GLU A 602 25.31 -20.11 19.73
C GLU A 602 25.09 -18.96 20.72
N LEU A 603 24.09 -18.09 20.47
CA LEU A 603 23.74 -17.00 21.37
C LEU A 603 23.38 -17.53 22.77
N ARG A 604 22.67 -18.66 22.84
CA ARG A 604 22.24 -19.23 24.11
C ARG A 604 23.35 -19.98 24.84
N MET A 605 24.29 -20.60 24.13
CA MET A 605 25.50 -21.18 24.72
C MET A 605 26.34 -20.16 25.50
N ALA A 606 26.36 -18.90 25.07
CA ALA A 606 27.06 -17.84 25.79
C ALA A 606 26.40 -17.52 27.16
N SER A 607 25.10 -17.75 27.27
CA SER A 607 24.32 -17.45 28.49
C SER A 607 24.10 -18.64 29.44
N ASP A 608 23.93 -19.87 28.92
CA ASP A 608 23.60 -21.05 29.72
C ASP A 608 24.25 -22.32 29.12
N LYS A 609 25.56 -22.43 29.34
CA LYS A 609 26.39 -23.49 28.77
C LYS A 609 25.92 -24.92 29.13
N PRO A 610 25.62 -25.27 30.39
CA PRO A 610 25.30 -26.64 30.77
C PRO A 610 24.05 -27.19 30.08
N ARG A 611 22.99 -26.37 29.94
CA ARG A 611 21.74 -26.80 29.30
C ARG A 611 21.86 -26.82 27.77
N ALA A 612 22.63 -25.89 27.19
CA ALA A 612 22.83 -25.83 25.74
C ALA A 612 23.69 -26.98 25.19
N GLU A 613 24.58 -27.58 26.00
CA GLU A 613 25.46 -28.67 25.55
C GLU A 613 24.71 -29.89 24.99
N GLU A 614 23.52 -30.21 25.50
CA GLU A 614 22.69 -31.30 24.97
C GLU A 614 22.14 -30.96 23.58
N LEU A 615 21.66 -29.74 23.39
CA LEU A 615 21.16 -29.26 22.10
C LEU A 615 22.28 -29.13 21.06
N VAL A 616 23.50 -28.80 21.47
CA VAL A 616 24.68 -28.81 20.59
C VAL A 616 24.96 -30.23 20.08
N LYS A 617 24.86 -31.24 20.95
CA LYS A 617 25.00 -32.65 20.55
C LYS A 617 23.87 -33.07 19.61
N ASP A 618 22.63 -32.65 19.88
CA ASP A 618 21.49 -32.90 18.98
C ASP A 618 21.67 -32.21 17.62
N PHE A 619 22.11 -30.95 17.61
CA PHE A 619 22.43 -30.18 16.42
C PHE A 619 23.49 -30.89 15.57
N ALA A 620 24.62 -31.25 16.17
CA ALA A 620 25.71 -31.97 15.50
C ALA A 620 25.28 -33.36 14.97
N LYS A 621 24.23 -33.96 15.54
CA LYS A 621 23.66 -35.21 15.06
C LYS A 621 22.70 -35.00 13.88
N ARG A 622 21.78 -34.04 13.97
CA ARG A 622 20.68 -33.85 13.01
C ARG A 622 21.05 -32.97 11.82
N ALA A 623 21.80 -31.89 12.04
CA ALA A 623 22.09 -30.90 11.00
C ALA A 623 22.75 -31.52 9.75
N PRO A 624 23.76 -32.41 9.85
CA PRO A 624 24.34 -33.02 8.66
C PRO A 624 23.37 -33.91 7.87
N ALA A 625 22.43 -34.57 8.55
CA ALA A 625 21.41 -35.38 7.88
C ALA A 625 20.39 -34.51 7.13
N LEU A 626 19.96 -33.41 7.76
CA LEU A 626 19.00 -32.46 7.16
C LEU A 626 19.60 -31.73 5.95
N ILE A 627 20.85 -31.23 6.05
CA ILE A 627 21.52 -30.58 4.92
C ILE A 627 21.64 -31.55 3.74
N ARG A 628 22.07 -32.80 3.98
CA ARG A 628 22.16 -33.83 2.94
C ARG A 628 20.80 -34.11 2.29
N ALA A 629 19.76 -34.28 3.08
CA ALA A 629 18.42 -34.53 2.57
C ALA A 629 17.92 -33.36 1.71
N ASN A 630 18.11 -32.11 2.15
CA ASN A 630 17.71 -30.93 1.40
C ASN A 630 18.49 -30.79 0.08
N VAL A 631 19.80 -31.03 0.10
CA VAL A 631 20.64 -31.02 -1.10
C VAL A 631 20.20 -32.10 -2.08
N HIS A 632 19.99 -33.34 -1.62
CA HIS A 632 19.53 -34.42 -2.49
C HIS A 632 18.15 -34.15 -3.08
N ASN A 633 17.19 -33.67 -2.27
CA ASN A 633 15.87 -33.27 -2.76
C ASN A 633 15.98 -32.17 -3.84
N ALA A 634 16.88 -31.21 -3.69
CA ALA A 634 17.10 -30.17 -4.70
C ALA A 634 17.76 -30.71 -5.98
N ILE A 635 18.72 -31.64 -5.85
CA ILE A 635 19.32 -32.36 -6.98
C ILE A 635 18.27 -33.16 -7.75
N ASP A 636 17.41 -33.90 -7.06
CA ASP A 636 16.37 -34.75 -7.66
C ASP A 636 15.33 -33.92 -8.43
N ASN A 637 15.09 -32.68 -7.99
CA ASN A 637 14.21 -31.71 -8.66
C ASN A 637 14.94 -30.85 -9.72
N TYR A 638 16.22 -31.12 -10.00
CA TYR A 638 17.08 -30.34 -10.91
C TYR A 638 17.20 -28.84 -10.54
N ALA A 639 17.03 -28.51 -9.25
CA ALA A 639 17.12 -27.16 -8.70
C ALA A 639 18.55 -26.86 -8.20
N TRP A 640 19.49 -26.70 -9.14
CA TRP A 640 20.94 -26.63 -8.84
C TRP A 640 21.32 -25.47 -7.92
N ASP A 641 20.72 -24.28 -8.12
CA ASP A 641 20.99 -23.12 -7.28
C ASP A 641 20.48 -23.30 -5.85
N ASP A 642 19.35 -23.98 -5.67
CA ASP A 642 18.85 -24.35 -4.35
C ASP A 642 19.77 -25.36 -3.68
N ALA A 643 20.24 -26.39 -4.41
CA ALA A 643 21.18 -27.37 -3.88
C ALA A 643 22.48 -26.69 -3.39
N ARG A 644 23.04 -25.75 -4.18
CA ARG A 644 24.22 -24.98 -3.77
C ARG A 644 23.94 -24.08 -2.57
N ARG A 645 22.83 -23.34 -2.55
CA ARG A 645 22.44 -22.53 -1.38
C ARG A 645 22.32 -23.36 -0.10
N GLN A 646 21.75 -24.56 -0.20
CA GLN A 646 21.64 -25.48 0.94
C GLN A 646 23.03 -25.97 1.40
N ALA A 647 23.94 -26.30 0.48
CA ALA A 647 25.32 -26.67 0.81
C ALA A 647 26.12 -25.50 1.39
N GLU A 648 25.88 -24.27 0.92
CA GLU A 648 26.45 -23.02 1.43
C GLU A 648 26.02 -22.69 2.87
N THR A 649 25.08 -23.43 3.46
CA THR A 649 24.81 -23.36 4.92
C THR A 649 26.09 -23.51 5.75
N LEU A 650 27.10 -24.23 5.24
CA LEU A 650 28.43 -24.35 5.86
C LEU A 650 29.26 -23.06 5.85
N ASN A 651 28.89 -22.05 5.08
CA ASN A 651 29.54 -20.74 5.13
C ASN A 651 29.10 -19.93 6.37
N ASN A 652 28.01 -20.35 7.03
CA ASN A 652 27.58 -19.74 8.28
C ASN A 652 28.55 -20.13 9.41
N VAL A 653 29.20 -19.12 9.99
CA VAL A 653 30.21 -19.27 11.06
C VAL A 653 29.65 -20.03 12.26
N SER A 654 28.39 -19.82 12.63
CA SER A 654 27.75 -20.50 13.76
C SER A 654 27.59 -21.99 13.49
N VAL A 655 27.23 -22.38 12.27
CA VAL A 655 27.10 -23.79 11.88
C VAL A 655 28.46 -24.49 11.98
N VAL A 656 29.52 -23.85 11.46
CA VAL A 656 30.89 -24.41 11.51
C VAL A 656 31.39 -24.58 12.94
N LYS A 657 31.09 -23.65 13.85
CA LYS A 657 31.48 -23.75 15.25
C LYS A 657 30.79 -24.91 15.99
N LEU A 658 29.56 -25.25 15.58
CA LEU A 658 28.74 -26.26 16.24
C LEU A 658 28.95 -27.68 15.69
N LEU A 659 29.64 -27.83 14.54
CA LEU A 659 29.88 -29.12 13.92
C LEU A 659 31.34 -29.60 14.10
N PRO A 660 31.57 -30.90 14.33
CA PRO A 660 32.91 -31.50 14.27
C PRO A 660 33.54 -31.34 12.88
N ALA A 661 34.87 -31.16 12.84
CA ALA A 661 35.64 -30.99 11.60
C ALA A 661 35.39 -32.10 10.55
N LYS A 662 35.21 -33.35 11.01
CA LYS A 662 34.90 -34.49 10.13
C LYS A 662 33.57 -34.29 9.38
N GLN A 663 32.53 -33.85 10.08
CA GLN A 663 31.21 -33.63 9.46
C GLN A 663 31.24 -32.44 8.49
N ILE A 664 32.02 -31.41 8.80
CA ILE A 664 32.22 -30.26 7.90
C ILE A 664 32.88 -30.71 6.60
N ALA A 665 33.90 -31.59 6.67
CA ALA A 665 34.53 -32.15 5.49
C ALA A 665 33.52 -32.95 4.66
N GLU A 666 32.78 -33.87 5.27
CA GLU A 666 31.73 -34.67 4.59
C GLU A 666 30.66 -33.80 3.91
N LEU A 667 30.27 -32.67 4.53
CA LEU A 667 29.28 -31.77 3.95
C LEU A 667 29.86 -30.89 2.83
N ARG A 668 31.18 -30.63 2.81
CA ARG A 668 31.84 -29.92 1.70
C ARG A 668 31.88 -30.77 0.43
N ASP A 669 32.00 -32.08 0.58
CA ASP A 669 31.95 -33.04 -0.55
C ASP A 669 30.58 -33.04 -1.28
N LEU A 670 29.54 -32.44 -0.66
CA LEU A 670 28.25 -32.23 -1.33
C LEU A 670 28.35 -31.27 -2.51
N ASN A 671 29.26 -30.28 -2.48
CA ASN A 671 29.45 -29.39 -3.62
C ASN A 671 29.94 -30.16 -4.86
N ASP A 672 30.87 -31.11 -4.66
CA ASP A 672 31.36 -31.98 -5.73
C ASP A 672 30.24 -32.92 -6.21
N THR A 673 29.41 -33.41 -5.29
CA THR A 673 28.23 -34.24 -5.62
C THR A 673 27.21 -33.47 -6.46
N ILE A 674 26.89 -32.23 -6.11
CA ILE A 674 26.01 -31.34 -6.87
C ILE A 674 26.60 -31.09 -8.25
N ALA A 675 27.88 -30.70 -8.32
CA ALA A 675 28.56 -30.40 -9.57
C ALA A 675 28.57 -31.61 -10.51
N TYR A 676 28.83 -32.81 -9.98
CA TYR A 676 28.76 -34.06 -10.73
C TYR A 676 27.35 -34.38 -11.23
N ALA A 677 26.33 -34.24 -10.38
CA ALA A 677 24.95 -34.51 -10.75
C ALA A 677 24.43 -33.56 -11.84
N GLU A 678 24.74 -32.27 -11.75
CA GLU A 678 24.41 -31.26 -12.74
C GLU A 678 25.11 -31.51 -14.07
N ASP A 679 26.42 -31.81 -14.05
CA ASP A 679 27.20 -32.16 -15.26
C ASP A 679 26.57 -33.37 -15.97
N LYS A 680 26.26 -34.42 -15.22
CA LYS A 680 25.59 -35.62 -15.73
C LYS A 680 24.21 -35.32 -16.31
N HIS A 681 23.42 -34.48 -15.64
CA HIS A 681 22.09 -34.09 -16.11
C HIS A 681 22.17 -33.32 -17.45
N LEU A 682 23.01 -32.29 -17.51
CA LEU A 682 23.19 -31.49 -18.73
C LEU A 682 23.67 -32.35 -19.91
N TYR A 683 24.57 -33.31 -19.66
CA TYR A 683 24.98 -34.27 -20.69
C TYR A 683 23.83 -35.21 -21.12
N THR A 684 23.02 -35.66 -20.17
CA THR A 684 21.85 -36.51 -20.46
C THR A 684 20.81 -35.78 -21.32
N LEU A 685 20.63 -34.48 -21.13
CA LEU A 685 19.78 -33.65 -21.99
C LEU A 685 20.27 -33.64 -23.45
N ILE A 686 21.59 -33.62 -23.68
CA ILE A 686 22.15 -33.75 -25.04
C ILE A 686 21.76 -35.10 -25.64
N ILE A 687 21.94 -36.20 -24.91
CA ILE A 687 21.61 -37.55 -25.39
C ILE A 687 20.12 -37.66 -25.74
N ARG A 688 19.23 -37.14 -24.88
CA ARG A 688 17.78 -37.26 -25.04
C ARG A 688 17.25 -36.46 -26.24
N ASN A 689 17.87 -35.34 -26.59
CA ASN A 689 17.40 -34.45 -27.65
C ASN A 689 18.12 -34.65 -29.00
N LYS A 690 18.89 -35.73 -29.16
CA LYS A 690 19.52 -36.03 -30.46
C LYS A 690 18.45 -36.28 -31.54
N PRO A 691 18.64 -35.78 -32.78
CA PRO A 691 19.79 -34.98 -33.26
C PRO A 691 19.66 -33.47 -32.99
N ALA A 692 18.47 -32.94 -32.69
CA ALA A 692 18.19 -31.51 -32.52
C ALA A 692 18.59 -30.97 -31.13
N CYS A 693 19.89 -30.99 -30.81
CA CYS A 693 20.39 -30.67 -29.46
C CYS A 693 21.48 -29.58 -29.41
N GLN A 694 21.55 -28.70 -30.42
CA GLN A 694 22.61 -27.69 -30.51
C GLN A 694 22.62 -26.72 -29.31
N ASP A 695 21.44 -26.33 -28.81
CA ASP A 695 21.31 -25.45 -27.65
C ASP A 695 21.76 -26.14 -26.36
N GLN A 696 21.45 -27.44 -26.20
CA GLN A 696 21.89 -28.23 -25.05
C GLN A 696 23.41 -28.45 -25.07
N ILE A 697 24.00 -28.64 -26.25
CA ILE A 697 25.46 -28.70 -26.44
C ILE A 697 26.11 -27.39 -25.96
N ASN A 698 25.61 -26.24 -26.44
CA ASN A 698 26.14 -24.94 -26.02
C ASN A 698 25.95 -24.70 -24.52
N THR A 699 24.80 -25.09 -23.98
CA THR A 699 24.51 -25.00 -22.55
C THR A 699 25.49 -25.82 -21.73
N TYR A 700 25.76 -27.07 -22.10
CA TYR A 700 26.74 -27.93 -21.43
C TYR A 700 28.15 -27.32 -21.49
N LEU A 701 28.63 -26.96 -22.69
CA LEU A 701 29.99 -26.44 -22.85
C LEU A 701 30.23 -25.12 -22.08
N ASN A 702 29.19 -24.30 -21.92
CA ASN A 702 29.30 -23.03 -21.21
C ASN A 702 29.10 -23.16 -19.71
N ARG A 703 28.08 -23.92 -19.28
CA ARG A 703 27.58 -23.89 -17.89
C ARG A 703 27.88 -25.13 -17.06
N ALA A 704 28.25 -26.26 -17.67
CA ALA A 704 28.52 -27.46 -16.90
C ALA A 704 29.70 -27.22 -15.96
N PRO A 705 29.57 -27.55 -14.66
CA PRO A 705 30.56 -27.16 -13.65
C PRO A 705 31.85 -27.95 -13.76
N LEU A 706 31.78 -29.24 -14.08
CA LEU A 706 32.94 -30.13 -14.15
C LEU A 706 33.44 -30.39 -15.57
N LYS A 707 32.56 -30.28 -16.57
CA LYS A 707 32.89 -30.46 -17.99
C LYS A 707 33.49 -31.83 -18.31
N THR A 708 33.07 -32.87 -17.58
CA THR A 708 33.69 -34.21 -17.65
C THR A 708 33.63 -34.85 -19.04
N MET A 709 32.61 -34.52 -19.83
CA MET A 709 32.33 -35.06 -21.17
C MET A 709 32.58 -34.06 -22.30
N VAL A 710 33.34 -32.96 -22.06
CA VAL A 710 33.58 -31.91 -23.07
C VAL A 710 34.10 -32.47 -24.39
N SER A 711 35.11 -33.35 -24.37
CA SER A 711 35.68 -33.91 -25.60
C SER A 711 34.63 -34.64 -26.45
N ASN A 712 33.77 -35.44 -25.81
CA ASN A 712 32.71 -36.17 -26.48
C ASN A 712 31.61 -35.24 -27.02
N VAL A 713 31.25 -34.21 -26.26
CA VAL A 713 30.24 -33.21 -26.66
C VAL A 713 30.75 -32.37 -27.83
N GLU A 714 32.02 -31.96 -27.83
CA GLU A 714 32.64 -31.23 -28.93
C GLU A 714 32.78 -32.08 -30.20
N ALA A 715 33.17 -33.35 -30.07
CA ALA A 715 33.20 -34.29 -31.18
C ALA A 715 31.81 -34.46 -31.80
N TYR A 716 30.78 -34.57 -30.97
CA TYR A 716 29.39 -34.68 -31.44
C TYR A 716 28.87 -33.37 -32.08
N ARG A 717 29.21 -32.21 -31.51
CA ARG A 717 28.95 -30.89 -32.13
C ARG A 717 29.56 -30.82 -33.52
N LYS A 718 30.84 -31.22 -33.65
CA LYS A 718 31.55 -31.26 -34.93
C LYS A 718 30.84 -32.18 -35.93
N TYR A 719 30.42 -33.35 -35.49
CA TYR A 719 29.62 -34.28 -36.31
C TYR A 719 28.31 -33.64 -36.79
N LEU A 720 27.55 -32.98 -35.92
CA LEU A 720 26.30 -32.27 -36.30
C LEU A 720 26.56 -31.19 -37.37
N THR A 721 27.63 -30.39 -37.23
CA THR A 721 28.01 -29.42 -38.27
C THR A 721 28.41 -30.07 -39.59
N THR A 722 29.07 -31.24 -39.56
CA THR A 722 29.42 -31.97 -40.79
C THR A 722 28.19 -32.47 -41.52
N ILE A 723 27.19 -33.00 -40.81
CA ILE A 723 25.97 -33.53 -41.44
C ILE A 723 24.94 -32.45 -41.81
N ALA A 724 25.04 -31.26 -41.21
CA ALA A 724 24.21 -30.10 -41.55
C ALA A 724 24.73 -29.31 -42.78
N GLY A 725 25.94 -29.60 -43.24
CA GLY A 725 26.48 -29.04 -44.48
C GLY A 725 25.73 -29.58 -45.72
N PRO A 726 25.87 -28.93 -46.88
CA PRO A 726 25.26 -29.40 -48.12
C PRO A 726 25.73 -30.83 -48.40
N LEU A 727 24.76 -31.74 -48.55
CA LEU A 727 25.02 -33.12 -48.94
C LEU A 727 25.42 -33.12 -50.41
N ASP A 728 26.70 -33.38 -50.69
CA ASP A 728 27.22 -33.56 -52.05
C ASP A 728 26.78 -34.94 -52.58
N LEU A 729 25.48 -35.07 -52.86
CA LEU A 729 24.85 -36.30 -53.33
C LEU A 729 24.74 -36.27 -54.84
N THR A 730 25.54 -37.11 -55.50
CA THR A 730 25.36 -37.39 -56.92
C THR A 730 24.30 -38.49 -57.08
N LEU A 731 23.05 -38.09 -57.34
CA LEU A 731 21.96 -39.03 -57.67
C LEU A 731 22.18 -39.60 -59.08
N SER A 732 22.60 -40.86 -59.16
CA SER A 732 22.67 -41.59 -60.43
C SER A 732 21.38 -42.37 -60.66
N LEU A 733 20.68 -42.05 -61.75
CA LEU A 733 19.48 -42.77 -62.15
C LEU A 733 19.90 -44.06 -62.86
N SER A 734 19.94 -45.17 -62.12
CA SER A 734 20.43 -46.46 -62.65
C SER A 734 19.44 -47.15 -63.60
N GLY A 735 18.17 -46.73 -63.62
CA GLY A 735 17.19 -47.18 -64.60
C GLY A 735 15.79 -46.65 -64.31
N ILE A 736 15.02 -46.39 -65.36
CA ILE A 736 13.61 -46.00 -65.27
C ILE A 736 12.76 -47.18 -65.75
N ARG A 737 11.81 -47.63 -64.93
CA ARG A 737 10.83 -48.65 -65.33
C ARG A 737 9.49 -48.01 -65.65
N TRP A 738 9.01 -48.23 -66.86
CA TRP A 738 7.64 -47.92 -67.29
C TRP A 738 6.93 -49.25 -67.60
N GLY A 739 6.08 -49.72 -66.69
CA GLY A 739 5.40 -51.02 -66.84
C GLY A 739 6.35 -52.23 -66.75
N SER A 740 6.07 -53.29 -67.51
CA SER A 740 6.76 -54.59 -67.44
C SER A 740 8.02 -54.73 -68.30
N ARG A 741 8.50 -53.66 -68.97
CA ARG A 741 9.68 -53.71 -69.84
C ARG A 741 10.85 -52.89 -69.26
N TYR A 742 12.04 -53.47 -69.33
CA TYR A 742 13.29 -52.90 -68.82
C TYR A 742 14.06 -52.21 -69.94
N TYR A 743 14.36 -50.91 -69.78
CA TYR A 743 15.24 -50.17 -70.68
C TYR A 743 16.44 -49.65 -69.88
N SER A 744 17.62 -50.23 -70.12
CA SER A 744 18.88 -49.79 -69.50
C SER A 744 19.56 -48.77 -70.42
N ASN A 745 19.26 -47.49 -70.22
CA ASN A 745 20.12 -46.41 -70.71
C ASN A 745 20.51 -45.54 -69.51
N VAL A 746 21.81 -45.46 -69.26
CA VAL A 746 22.39 -44.67 -68.17
C VAL A 746 22.43 -43.22 -68.63
N TYR A 747 21.60 -42.36 -68.02
CA TYR A 747 21.72 -40.91 -68.14
C TYR A 747 22.22 -40.37 -66.80
N SER A 748 23.43 -39.80 -66.77
CA SER A 748 23.93 -39.07 -65.61
C SER A 748 23.41 -37.63 -65.66
N TYR A 749 22.42 -37.32 -64.83
CA TYR A 749 22.03 -35.94 -64.54
C TYR A 749 22.76 -35.47 -63.29
N ARG A 750 23.59 -34.43 -63.44
CA ARG A 750 24.17 -33.69 -62.32
C ARG A 750 23.22 -32.51 -62.06
N ASN A 751 22.43 -32.60 -61.00
CA ASN A 751 21.68 -31.46 -60.50
C ASN A 751 22.41 -30.96 -59.26
N ASP A 752 23.02 -29.79 -59.36
CA ASP A 752 23.48 -29.06 -58.18
C ASP A 752 22.22 -28.48 -57.52
N ILE A 753 21.71 -29.15 -56.48
CA ILE A 753 20.63 -28.62 -55.64
C ILE A 753 21.32 -27.72 -54.61
N THR A 754 21.35 -26.41 -54.90
CA THR A 754 21.73 -25.37 -53.95
C THR A 754 20.68 -25.17 -52.88
#